data_AF-A0A2K3QJ10-F1
#
_entry.id   AF-A0A2K3QJ10-F1
#
_cell.length_a   1.000
_cell.length_b   1.000
_cell.length_c   1.000
_cell.angle_alpha   90.00
_cell.angle_beta   90.00
_cell.angle_gamma   90.00
#
_symmetry.space_group_name_H-M   'P 1'
#
loop_
_entity.id
_entity.type
_entity.pdbx_description
1 polymer ?
#
loop_
_entity_poly.entity_id
_entity_poly.type
_entity_poly.pdbx_seq_one_letter_code
_entity_poly.pdbx_strand_id
1 'polypeptide(L)'
;EYPSSHFFAFLRVSSRRLFSATPPHQLRHSLPTLPSTSYESALSRDKNCPLAITAFWPLQKPSLVPRPSPASVVVRPAQLASSCRLYTLLAARALSPPVSELDARRFLRTIPQVPGTHLGIGSFRITRRPSFHLLLQRPIWASSPSPPALSVHADFVSCSWPETSRAPKLVRPSPTTPWLIPPPMYPGHPMHRHHKLSTWVGPRLRRGLSHGFLINRLSRRFAASRGEQLGLFFLSTTAILSALPPHRRFLHFASASPTSSASSASSTPSTSVALPMASAQQSPDSSDVDSTPRSASPSSSVASGRSSRTSVSNKRMSVSGRRLTDFNPMSSVDVFAIEEAMKMAALDQHRGYTQRHIAEVKQHRDTEYLEHSKAAGYQVIHEPLWNKGLSFTPEERVSKNLTGLLPHAMESLQTQCARAMKMIDTRQTNIDKYLYLSSVKGQNTDLFYRLLMDNIRDLMPLVYTPTIGDVCLQYSTLYTRPEALYISIKQRKSIRTMLRNWPCPNPEICVVTDGSRILGLGDLGINGVGISIGKLALYTAAAGIHPEKTLPIVLDCGTDNATNLKDPLYLGLRQKRVPMSVQQEFMDEFMEAVKEVYPDMVVQFEDFESEKAFNYLDRYRNTHRCFNDDIQGTGAVVLAGYMGAVNLSGVPVEEHRLVFMGAGSAGVGVAKQLVEYYTRRGLSEAEARGKFWLVDTKGLVTKDRGDKLAEHKKYFARTDNNGHQFRTLEEVIEYVKPSALVGLTATFGVFTESVVRALKASVVASGPNRRPILFPLSNPLTKAECTFEQAVQWTGGSVIFASGSPFHSVTVKTGEAGSITYHPNQGNNVYVFPGLGLGAILSKASRVTDEMVYTAAEALSGSLNADEIHKGLIYPRIERVRDASVIVAREVMKAARRDGVSGLPESMWNEWEEWGDVALTAYIKQRIYDPMCFSEAKGRL
;
A
#
# COMPACT_ATOMS: atom_id res chain seq x y z
N GLU A 1 0.72 -20.47 56.69
CA GLU A 1 0.33 -19.22 57.38
C GLU A 1 0.30 -18.07 56.37
N TYR A 2 -0.22 -16.89 56.75
CA TYR A 2 0.13 -15.58 56.16
C TYR A 2 1.35 -15.01 56.92
N PRO A 3 2.16 -14.04 56.42
CA PRO A 3 1.76 -12.73 55.83
C PRO A 3 2.62 -12.34 54.58
N SER A 4 2.63 -11.16 53.94
CA SER A 4 1.82 -9.91 53.78
C SER A 4 2.45 -9.16 52.58
N SER A 5 1.78 -8.69 51.52
CA SER A 5 0.85 -7.55 51.37
C SER A 5 1.45 -6.14 51.59
N HIS A 6 0.96 -5.15 50.80
CA HIS A 6 1.32 -3.70 50.70
C HIS A 6 2.49 -3.35 49.73
N PHE A 7 2.38 -2.51 48.68
CA PHE A 7 1.38 -1.55 48.14
C PHE A 7 1.48 -0.09 48.65
N PHE A 8 1.44 0.87 47.71
CA PHE A 8 1.49 2.35 47.84
C PHE A 8 2.85 2.98 48.25
N ALA A 9 3.08 4.30 48.15
CA ALA A 9 2.93 5.28 47.03
C ALA A 9 3.37 6.70 47.48
N PHE A 10 3.56 7.59 46.50
CA PHE A 10 3.45 9.06 46.59
C PHE A 10 4.51 9.93 47.30
N LEU A 11 4.64 11.12 46.68
CA LEU A 11 4.94 12.46 47.23
C LEU A 11 6.38 12.91 47.53
N ARG A 12 6.56 14.20 47.23
CA ARG A 12 7.76 15.03 47.45
C ARG A 12 7.92 15.32 48.94
N VAL A 13 9.17 15.44 49.38
CA VAL A 13 9.55 16.35 50.48
C VAL A 13 10.46 17.43 49.91
N SER A 14 10.18 18.69 50.25
CA SER A 14 10.98 19.84 49.85
C SER A 14 11.83 20.33 51.01
N SER A 15 13.13 20.49 50.80
CA SER A 15 14.04 21.20 51.73
C SER A 15 14.46 22.54 51.13
N ARG A 16 14.37 23.61 51.91
CA ARG A 16 14.76 24.99 51.55
C ARG A 16 15.44 25.64 52.76
N ARG A 17 16.16 26.76 52.51
CA ARG A 17 16.97 27.57 53.46
C ARG A 17 18.41 27.05 53.62
N LEU A 18 19.44 27.89 53.74
CA LEU A 18 19.50 29.37 53.72
C LEU A 18 20.90 29.90 53.30
N PHE A 19 21.03 31.24 53.30
CA PHE A 19 22.23 32.08 53.11
C PHE A 19 22.62 32.52 51.68
N SER A 20 23.43 33.58 51.64
CA SER A 20 23.27 34.70 50.70
C SER A 20 24.50 35.59 50.55
N ALA A 21 24.60 36.23 49.38
CA ALA A 21 25.19 37.54 49.10
C ALA A 21 26.75 37.76 49.07
N THR A 22 27.19 38.13 47.86
CA THR A 22 28.17 39.18 47.49
C THR A 22 29.72 38.96 47.54
N PRO A 23 30.48 39.62 46.63
CA PRO A 23 31.97 39.58 46.50
C PRO A 23 32.60 40.96 46.89
N PRO A 24 33.72 41.51 46.34
CA PRO A 24 34.91 41.00 45.58
C PRO A 24 36.29 41.50 46.15
N HIS A 25 37.42 41.27 45.45
CA HIS A 25 38.68 42.09 45.28
C HIS A 25 39.85 41.18 44.75
N GLN A 26 40.62 41.50 43.69
CA GLN A 26 41.88 42.32 43.57
C GLN A 26 43.13 41.73 44.28
N LEU A 27 44.41 41.86 43.82
CA LEU A 27 45.10 42.78 42.87
C LEU A 27 46.53 42.27 42.46
N ARG A 28 47.22 42.92 41.47
CA ARG A 28 48.70 42.89 41.10
C ARG A 28 49.25 41.67 40.30
N HIS A 29 50.30 41.73 39.43
CA HIS A 29 51.18 42.84 38.93
C HIS A 29 51.90 42.52 37.57
N SER A 30 52.06 43.55 36.70
CA SER A 30 53.10 43.87 35.66
C SER A 30 53.85 42.84 34.74
N LEU A 31 53.64 42.98 33.40
CA LEU A 31 54.57 43.35 32.26
C LEU A 31 56.03 42.80 32.13
N PRO A 32 56.56 42.56 30.88
CA PRO A 32 57.15 43.66 30.06
C PRO A 32 57.09 43.59 28.48
N THR A 33 57.02 44.81 27.88
CA THR A 33 57.51 45.38 26.57
C THR A 33 57.63 44.64 25.22
N LEU A 34 57.41 45.43 24.14
CA LEU A 34 57.67 45.19 22.69
C LEU A 34 59.14 45.51 22.30
N PRO A 35 59.56 45.37 21.02
CA PRO A 35 59.42 46.50 20.07
C PRO A 35 58.99 46.12 18.63
N SER A 36 58.72 47.14 17.81
CA SER A 36 58.31 47.05 16.40
C SER A 36 59.19 47.93 15.51
N THR A 37 59.44 47.52 14.26
CA THR A 37 59.97 48.40 13.19
C THR A 37 59.32 48.10 11.84
N SER A 38 59.25 49.12 10.99
CA SER A 38 58.68 49.11 9.63
C SER A 38 59.68 49.74 8.66
N TYR A 39 59.77 49.25 7.42
CA TYR A 39 60.59 49.92 6.39
C TYR A 39 59.96 49.86 4.98
N GLU A 40 59.60 51.06 4.52
CA GLU A 40 59.66 51.61 3.14
C GLU A 40 59.01 50.90 1.92
N SER A 41 58.90 51.70 0.86
CA SER A 41 58.13 51.44 -0.36
C SER A 41 58.88 51.86 -1.62
N ALA A 42 58.88 50.99 -2.64
CA ALA A 42 59.36 51.27 -3.99
C ALA A 42 58.91 50.14 -4.94
N LEU A 43 58.71 50.33 -6.26
CA LEU A 43 58.19 51.46 -7.05
C LEU A 43 57.98 50.93 -8.49
N SER A 44 56.90 51.32 -9.18
CA SER A 44 56.72 51.13 -10.64
C SER A 44 56.53 49.67 -11.14
N ARG A 45 56.01 49.38 -12.34
CA ARG A 45 55.07 50.07 -13.27
C ARG A 45 54.65 49.04 -14.33
N ASP A 46 53.44 49.19 -14.89
CA ASP A 46 53.06 48.76 -16.26
C ASP A 46 53.12 47.23 -16.59
N LYS A 47 52.35 46.66 -17.52
CA LYS A 47 51.31 47.17 -18.44
C LYS A 47 50.36 46.02 -18.87
N ASN A 48 49.14 46.40 -19.26
CA ASN A 48 48.27 45.77 -20.28
C ASN A 48 47.86 44.27 -20.21
N CYS A 49 46.57 44.08 -19.90
CA CYS A 49 45.64 43.11 -20.52
C CYS A 49 45.45 43.43 -22.04
N PRO A 50 44.65 42.72 -22.91
CA PRO A 50 43.70 41.63 -22.61
C PRO A 50 43.44 40.51 -23.69
N LEU A 51 42.57 39.55 -23.33
CA LEU A 51 41.48 38.92 -24.14
C LEU A 51 41.72 37.93 -25.33
N ALA A 52 40.62 37.18 -25.63
CA ALA A 52 40.32 36.27 -26.75
C ALA A 52 41.08 34.90 -26.77
N ILE A 53 40.48 33.70 -26.94
CA ILE A 53 39.39 33.20 -27.84
C ILE A 53 39.89 33.22 -29.31
N THR A 54 40.14 32.09 -29.99
CA THR A 54 39.20 31.04 -30.40
C THR A 54 39.93 29.72 -30.72
N ALA A 55 39.23 28.58 -30.88
CA ALA A 55 39.79 27.30 -31.35
C ALA A 55 39.84 27.19 -32.89
N PHE A 56 40.65 26.26 -33.44
CA PHE A 56 40.23 25.28 -34.46
C PHE A 56 41.29 24.18 -34.72
N TRP A 57 40.87 23.06 -35.31
CA TRP A 57 41.67 21.86 -35.70
C TRP A 57 41.88 21.85 -37.23
N PRO A 58 43.02 21.34 -37.75
CA PRO A 58 42.89 20.20 -38.66
C PRO A 58 44.03 19.16 -38.63
N LEU A 59 43.64 17.89 -38.43
CA LEU A 59 44.05 16.67 -39.15
C LEU A 59 45.43 16.60 -39.86
N GLN A 60 46.25 15.59 -39.49
CA GLN A 60 46.60 14.49 -40.41
C GLN A 60 47.20 13.25 -39.70
N LYS A 61 47.27 12.14 -40.45
CA LYS A 61 47.89 10.81 -40.18
C LYS A 61 48.80 10.49 -41.40
N PRO A 62 49.73 9.50 -41.42
CA PRO A 62 49.65 8.19 -40.72
C PRO A 62 51.00 7.58 -40.22
N SER A 63 50.95 6.27 -39.88
CA SER A 63 52.03 5.26 -40.00
C SER A 63 53.23 5.27 -39.04
N LEU A 64 53.26 4.31 -38.08
CA LEU A 64 54.06 3.06 -38.19
C LEU A 64 53.86 2.12 -36.97
N VAL A 65 54.32 0.87 -37.09
CA VAL A 65 54.18 -0.23 -36.11
C VAL A 65 55.50 -1.00 -36.04
N PRO A 66 55.99 -1.35 -34.84
CA PRO A 66 56.12 -2.76 -34.47
C PRO A 66 55.74 -3.08 -33.01
N ARG A 67 55.34 -4.34 -32.76
CA ARG A 67 55.33 -4.96 -31.42
C ARG A 67 56.75 -5.44 -31.07
N PRO A 68 57.03 -5.75 -29.79
CA PRO A 68 57.03 -7.18 -29.47
C PRO A 68 56.40 -7.56 -28.11
N SER A 69 56.01 -8.83 -28.02
CA SER A 69 55.93 -9.66 -26.80
C SER A 69 56.99 -10.79 -26.95
N PRO A 70 57.37 -11.59 -25.93
CA PRO A 70 56.63 -11.95 -24.71
C PRO A 70 57.46 -12.05 -23.39
N ALA A 71 56.76 -12.25 -22.26
CA ALA A 71 57.20 -13.12 -21.15
C ALA A 71 56.05 -13.33 -20.14
N SER A 72 56.08 -14.44 -19.38
CA SER A 72 55.13 -14.77 -18.31
C SER A 72 55.86 -15.13 -17.02
N VAL A 73 55.47 -14.55 -15.88
CA VAL A 73 55.93 -14.94 -14.53
C VAL A 73 54.78 -14.82 -13.53
N VAL A 74 54.70 -15.78 -12.61
CA VAL A 74 53.74 -15.82 -11.49
C VAL A 74 54.49 -15.48 -10.19
N VAL A 75 53.99 -14.52 -9.40
CA VAL A 75 54.44 -14.27 -8.02
C VAL A 75 53.24 -13.94 -7.12
N ARG A 76 53.26 -14.40 -5.87
CA ARG A 76 52.24 -14.12 -4.84
C ARG A 76 52.59 -12.83 -4.06
N PRO A 77 51.61 -12.09 -3.50
CA PRO A 77 51.90 -11.02 -2.54
C PRO A 77 52.47 -11.57 -1.23
N ALA A 78 53.34 -10.81 -0.58
CA ALA A 78 53.97 -11.14 0.71
C ALA A 78 53.36 -10.32 1.86
N GLN A 79 53.53 -10.80 3.10
CA GLN A 79 53.15 -10.10 4.33
C GLN A 79 54.37 -9.48 5.03
N LEU A 80 54.18 -8.33 5.68
CA LEU A 80 54.91 -7.82 6.86
C LEU A 80 54.19 -6.51 7.27
N ALA A 81 53.49 -6.29 8.39
CA ALA A 81 53.39 -6.87 9.75
C ALA A 81 54.15 -6.07 10.84
N SER A 82 53.39 -5.48 11.79
CA SER A 82 53.79 -5.12 13.17
C SER A 82 52.63 -4.45 13.93
N SER A 83 52.50 -4.49 15.26
CA SER A 83 53.07 -5.37 16.31
C SER A 83 52.36 -5.12 17.68
N CYS A 84 52.67 -5.96 18.70
CA CYS A 84 52.23 -5.95 20.12
C CYS A 84 50.85 -6.62 20.41
N ARG A 85 50.70 -7.69 21.25
CA ARG A 85 51.19 -8.08 22.60
C ARG A 85 50.38 -7.44 23.75
N LEU A 86 49.98 -8.09 24.85
CA LEU A 86 50.14 -9.46 25.43
C LEU A 86 48.74 -9.92 25.97
N TYR A 87 48.40 -11.13 26.45
CA TYR A 87 49.04 -12.09 27.38
C TYR A 87 48.55 -13.55 27.12
N THR A 88 49.07 -14.56 27.84
CA THR A 88 48.72 -15.99 27.69
C THR A 88 48.77 -16.74 29.03
N LEU A 89 48.01 -17.85 29.17
CA LEU A 89 48.20 -18.89 30.20
C LEU A 89 47.93 -20.29 29.60
N LEU A 90 48.41 -21.36 30.27
CA LEU A 90 48.71 -22.67 29.67
C LEU A 90 48.27 -23.88 30.50
N ALA A 91 47.74 -24.94 29.84
CA ALA A 91 47.99 -26.38 30.09
C ALA A 91 47.14 -27.23 29.10
N ALA A 92 47.52 -28.32 28.39
CA ALA A 92 48.73 -29.14 28.20
C ALA A 92 48.66 -30.61 28.69
N ARG A 93 48.24 -31.53 27.80
CA ARG A 93 48.58 -32.98 27.67
C ARG A 93 47.82 -33.52 26.44
N ALA A 94 48.35 -34.14 25.38
CA ALA A 94 49.54 -34.96 25.09
C ALA A 94 49.35 -36.49 25.24
N LEU A 95 49.19 -37.19 24.10
CA LEU A 95 49.85 -38.45 23.69
C LEU A 95 49.49 -38.79 22.22
N SER A 96 50.09 -39.83 21.60
CA SER A 96 50.08 -40.03 20.13
C SER A 96 49.92 -41.53 19.68
N PRO A 97 50.42 -42.03 18.52
CA PRO A 97 49.61 -42.60 17.41
C PRO A 97 49.98 -44.11 17.14
N PRO A 98 49.97 -44.75 15.92
CA PRO A 98 49.53 -44.42 14.54
C PRO A 98 48.79 -45.61 13.79
N VAL A 99 49.01 -45.78 12.46
CA VAL A 99 48.55 -46.83 11.49
C VAL A 99 47.10 -46.60 10.96
N SER A 100 46.75 -46.32 9.69
CA SER A 100 47.20 -46.65 8.29
C SER A 100 46.62 -47.98 7.73
N GLU A 101 46.39 -48.29 6.43
CA GLU A 101 46.70 -47.74 5.07
C GLU A 101 45.77 -48.48 4.02
N LEU A 102 45.66 -48.33 2.67
CA LEU A 102 46.19 -47.49 1.56
C LEU A 102 45.27 -47.63 0.29
N ASP A 103 45.20 -46.62 -0.61
CA ASP A 103 44.85 -46.67 -2.07
C ASP A 103 43.48 -47.24 -2.60
N ALA A 104 43.13 -47.20 -3.92
CA ALA A 104 43.03 -46.08 -4.89
C ALA A 104 42.41 -46.50 -6.27
N ARG A 105 42.09 -45.49 -7.13
CA ARG A 105 41.93 -45.50 -8.62
C ARG A 105 40.59 -45.91 -9.30
N ARG A 106 39.87 -44.88 -9.78
CA ARG A 106 39.29 -44.64 -11.14
C ARG A 106 38.93 -45.82 -12.08
N PHE A 107 37.79 -45.73 -12.77
CA PHE A 107 37.74 -45.39 -14.22
C PHE A 107 36.37 -44.78 -14.68
N LEU A 108 36.01 -44.79 -15.97
CA LEU A 108 35.18 -43.75 -16.65
C LEU A 108 34.04 -44.27 -17.59
N ARG A 109 33.11 -43.35 -17.93
CA ARG A 109 32.25 -43.23 -19.16
C ARG A 109 30.93 -44.03 -19.35
N THR A 110 29.81 -43.38 -18.99
CA THR A 110 28.72 -42.86 -19.89
C THR A 110 28.07 -43.66 -21.06
N ILE A 111 26.71 -43.58 -21.12
CA ILE A 111 25.81 -43.49 -22.32
C ILE A 111 25.53 -44.81 -23.11
N PRO A 112 24.36 -45.06 -23.78
CA PRO A 112 23.16 -44.22 -24.08
C PRO A 112 21.76 -44.79 -23.67
N GLN A 113 20.73 -44.02 -24.08
CA GLN A 113 19.26 -44.19 -24.05
C GLN A 113 18.67 -45.42 -24.78
N VAL A 114 17.38 -45.73 -24.55
CA VAL A 114 16.27 -45.62 -25.54
C VAL A 114 14.89 -45.88 -24.86
N PRO A 115 13.74 -45.30 -25.32
CA PRO A 115 12.47 -45.30 -24.56
C PRO A 115 11.27 -46.04 -25.22
N GLY A 116 10.17 -46.17 -24.46
CA GLY A 116 8.83 -46.50 -24.95
C GLY A 116 7.93 -47.11 -23.86
N THR A 117 6.60 -46.99 -23.77
CA THR A 117 5.56 -46.01 -24.16
C THR A 117 4.21 -46.75 -23.98
N HIS A 118 3.22 -46.08 -23.37
CA HIS A 118 1.77 -46.34 -23.48
C HIS A 118 1.08 -47.58 -22.85
N LEU A 119 -0.05 -47.26 -22.19
CA LEU A 119 -1.37 -47.94 -22.19
C LEU A 119 -1.41 -49.47 -21.99
N GLY A 120 -2.11 -50.03 -21.00
CA GLY A 120 -3.23 -49.50 -20.19
C GLY A 120 -4.43 -50.45 -20.26
N ILE A 121 -5.38 -50.34 -19.32
CA ILE A 121 -6.57 -51.23 -19.18
C ILE A 121 -6.19 -52.69 -18.76
N GLY A 122 -6.79 -53.33 -17.76
CA GLY A 122 -7.77 -52.89 -16.77
C GLY A 122 -8.87 -53.94 -16.49
N SER A 123 -9.47 -53.86 -15.29
CA SER A 123 -10.77 -54.45 -14.86
C SER A 123 -10.86 -55.93 -14.41
N PHE A 124 -11.87 -56.16 -13.54
CA PHE A 124 -12.41 -57.42 -12.97
C PHE A 124 -11.53 -58.26 -12.01
N ARG A 125 -12.10 -58.96 -10.99
CA ARG A 125 -13.18 -58.62 -10.04
C ARG A 125 -13.21 -59.65 -8.88
N ILE A 126 -13.32 -59.16 -7.64
CA ILE A 126 -14.08 -59.70 -6.48
C ILE A 126 -14.45 -61.21 -6.49
N THR A 127 -13.97 -62.02 -5.53
CA THR A 127 -14.83 -62.66 -4.49
C THR A 127 -14.10 -63.49 -3.40
N ARG A 128 -14.52 -63.24 -2.14
CA ARG A 128 -14.68 -64.17 -0.98
C ARG A 128 -13.49 -64.91 -0.32
N ARG A 129 -13.57 -64.97 1.02
CA ARG A 129 -12.79 -65.80 1.96
C ARG A 129 -13.38 -67.22 2.07
N PRO A 130 -12.68 -68.15 2.75
CA PRO A 130 -13.21 -68.65 4.03
C PRO A 130 -12.24 -68.49 5.23
N SER A 131 -12.62 -69.00 6.40
CA SER A 131 -11.99 -68.80 7.72
C SER A 131 -11.56 -70.14 8.36
N PHE A 132 -10.71 -70.14 9.40
CA PHE A 132 -11.06 -70.55 10.78
C PHE A 132 -9.88 -70.46 11.80
N HIS A 133 -10.27 -70.54 13.08
CA HIS A 133 -9.59 -70.61 14.40
C HIS A 133 -8.19 -71.28 14.57
N LEU A 134 -7.44 -71.18 15.70
CA LEU A 134 -7.35 -70.33 16.94
C LEU A 134 -6.25 -70.96 17.86
N LEU A 135 -5.55 -70.23 18.77
CA LEU A 135 -4.98 -70.67 20.10
C LEU A 135 -3.85 -69.77 20.70
N LEU A 136 -3.97 -69.51 22.02
CA LEU A 136 -2.98 -69.35 23.13
C LEU A 136 -1.73 -68.42 23.12
N GLN A 137 -1.74 -67.52 24.13
CA GLN A 137 -0.68 -67.23 25.14
C GLN A 137 0.49 -66.23 24.89
N ARG A 138 1.22 -65.95 25.99
CA ARG A 138 2.04 -64.78 26.42
C ARG A 138 3.57 -65.07 26.30
N PRO A 139 4.56 -64.12 26.44
CA PRO A 139 4.59 -63.05 27.46
C PRO A 139 5.32 -61.68 27.22
N ILE A 140 4.77 -60.63 27.85
CA ILE A 140 5.37 -59.64 28.78
C ILE A 140 6.81 -59.11 28.55
N TRP A 141 6.97 -57.77 28.41
CA TRP A 141 7.66 -56.86 29.36
C TRP A 141 7.21 -55.39 29.13
N ALA A 142 7.49 -54.49 30.09
CA ALA A 142 7.00 -53.09 30.16
C ALA A 142 8.19 -52.07 30.06
N SER A 143 8.08 -50.73 30.13
CA SER A 143 7.07 -49.86 30.76
C SER A 143 7.11 -48.39 30.25
N SER A 144 6.09 -47.59 30.61
CA SER A 144 6.03 -46.14 30.41
C SER A 144 6.06 -45.38 31.76
N PRO A 145 6.50 -44.10 31.80
CA PRO A 145 6.31 -43.23 32.97
C PRO A 145 5.07 -42.32 32.84
N SER A 146 4.47 -41.97 33.98
CA SER A 146 3.36 -41.00 34.14
C SER A 146 3.36 -40.50 35.60
N PRO A 147 2.73 -39.36 35.94
CA PRO A 147 3.14 -38.56 37.10
C PRO A 147 2.68 -39.11 38.47
N PRO A 148 3.42 -38.80 39.56
CA PRO A 148 3.09 -39.25 40.91
C PRO A 148 2.17 -38.29 41.68
N ALA A 149 1.29 -38.86 42.50
CA ALA A 149 0.68 -38.20 43.66
C ALA A 149 0.29 -39.27 44.69
N LEU A 150 0.70 -39.10 45.96
CA LEU A 150 0.20 -39.86 47.13
C LEU A 150 0.63 -39.20 48.45
N SER A 151 -0.02 -39.56 49.55
CA SER A 151 -0.07 -38.80 50.82
C SER A 151 0.14 -39.68 52.07
N VAL A 152 0.62 -39.08 53.18
CA VAL A 152 0.69 -39.68 54.53
C VAL A 152 0.36 -38.62 55.63
N HIS A 153 -0.01 -39.09 56.82
CA HIS A 153 -0.82 -38.45 57.88
C HIS A 153 -0.16 -37.54 58.95
N ALA A 154 -1.03 -36.80 59.67
CA ALA A 154 -1.03 -36.47 61.14
C ALA A 154 -0.02 -35.42 61.69
N ASP A 155 -0.32 -34.62 62.75
CA ASP A 155 -1.52 -34.49 63.62
C ASP A 155 -1.63 -33.10 64.35
N PHE A 156 -2.66 -32.93 65.22
CA PHE A 156 -2.89 -31.89 66.28
C PHE A 156 -3.73 -30.58 66.01
N VAL A 157 -4.92 -30.49 66.66
CA VAL A 157 -5.41 -29.46 67.66
C VAL A 157 -5.30 -27.94 67.32
N SER A 158 -6.31 -27.03 67.47
CA SER A 158 -7.72 -27.06 67.96
C SER A 158 -8.48 -25.72 67.76
N CYS A 159 -9.84 -25.73 67.84
CA CYS A 159 -10.76 -24.61 68.19
C CYS A 159 -10.90 -23.41 67.20
N SER A 160 -12.01 -22.63 67.15
CA SER A 160 -13.31 -22.63 67.88
C SER A 160 -14.49 -22.00 67.08
N TRP A 161 -15.72 -22.29 67.53
CA TRP A 161 -17.05 -21.72 67.14
C TRP A 161 -17.27 -20.26 67.66
N PRO A 162 -18.29 -19.44 67.25
CA PRO A 162 -19.75 -19.72 67.15
C PRO A 162 -20.41 -19.37 65.78
N GLU A 163 -21.61 -19.83 65.38
CA GLU A 163 -22.94 -20.01 66.02
C GLU A 163 -23.66 -18.68 66.36
N THR A 164 -24.97 -18.45 66.17
CA THR A 164 -26.12 -19.26 65.68
C THR A 164 -26.91 -18.39 64.65
N SER A 165 -27.95 -18.76 63.89
CA SER A 165 -28.75 -20.00 63.61
C SER A 165 -29.38 -19.79 62.19
N ARG A 166 -30.54 -20.31 61.69
CA ARG A 166 -31.71 -21.08 62.19
C ARG A 166 -32.45 -21.75 60.99
N ALA A 167 -33.42 -22.61 61.28
CA ALA A 167 -34.29 -23.35 60.32
C ALA A 167 -35.65 -23.65 61.05
N PRO A 168 -36.59 -24.54 60.62
CA PRO A 168 -36.72 -25.42 59.43
C PRO A 168 -38.02 -25.07 58.62
N LYS A 169 -38.72 -25.87 57.77
CA LYS A 169 -38.90 -27.33 57.53
C LYS A 169 -39.19 -27.66 56.04
N LEU A 170 -39.29 -28.96 55.72
CA LEU A 170 -39.75 -29.55 54.45
C LEU A 170 -41.20 -30.09 54.57
N VAL A 171 -41.84 -30.48 53.44
CA VAL A 171 -42.36 -31.84 53.14
C VAL A 171 -43.04 -31.91 51.73
N ARG A 172 -43.14 -33.11 51.13
CA ARG A 172 -43.76 -33.50 49.81
C ARG A 172 -45.05 -34.36 50.06
N PRO A 173 -45.81 -34.96 49.10
CA PRO A 173 -45.66 -35.16 47.64
C PRO A 173 -46.97 -35.01 46.78
N SER A 174 -46.98 -35.60 45.56
CA SER A 174 -48.08 -35.75 44.56
C SER A 174 -48.71 -37.17 44.62
N PRO A 175 -49.54 -37.71 43.66
CA PRO A 175 -50.17 -37.18 42.41
C PRO A 175 -51.67 -37.61 42.15
N THR A 176 -52.32 -37.18 41.04
CA THR A 176 -53.34 -37.94 40.23
C THR A 176 -53.83 -37.19 38.95
N THR A 177 -54.43 -37.94 38.00
CA THR A 177 -55.20 -37.54 36.76
C THR A 177 -56.54 -38.35 36.71
N PRO A 178 -57.50 -38.31 35.73
CA PRO A 178 -57.45 -37.85 34.30
C PRO A 178 -58.77 -37.32 33.59
N TRP A 179 -58.68 -37.12 32.25
CA TRP A 179 -59.72 -37.14 31.15
C TRP A 179 -61.07 -36.35 31.17
N LEU A 180 -61.34 -35.50 30.15
CA LEU A 180 -62.54 -35.53 29.22
C LEU A 180 -62.59 -34.35 28.18
N ILE A 181 -63.51 -34.43 27.18
CA ILE A 181 -63.54 -33.78 25.82
C ILE A 181 -65.04 -33.80 25.29
N PRO A 182 -65.61 -33.08 24.24
CA PRO A 182 -65.18 -31.97 23.33
C PRO A 182 -65.96 -30.56 23.26
N PRO A 183 -67.01 -30.22 22.44
CA PRO A 183 -67.04 -28.96 21.61
C PRO A 183 -68.33 -28.03 21.70
N PRO A 184 -68.85 -27.29 20.66
CA PRO A 184 -68.71 -25.81 20.53
C PRO A 184 -70.01 -24.97 20.22
N MET A 185 -69.96 -23.62 20.19
CA MET A 185 -70.90 -22.77 19.39
C MET A 185 -70.52 -21.28 19.17
N TYR A 186 -71.20 -20.63 18.21
CA TYR A 186 -71.25 -19.20 17.77
C TYR A 186 -72.73 -18.69 17.97
N PRO A 187 -73.25 -17.53 17.46
CA PRO A 187 -72.69 -16.32 16.83
C PRO A 187 -73.23 -14.95 17.38
N GLY A 188 -72.85 -13.81 16.76
CA GLY A 188 -73.55 -12.52 16.87
C GLY A 188 -73.12 -11.49 15.80
N HIS A 189 -74.07 -10.86 15.09
CA HIS A 189 -73.86 -9.88 13.99
C HIS A 189 -75.06 -8.88 13.98
N PRO A 190 -75.15 -7.79 13.17
CA PRO A 190 -74.89 -7.67 11.71
C PRO A 190 -73.90 -6.51 11.41
N MET A 191 -73.90 -5.62 10.39
CA MET A 191 -74.68 -5.25 9.18
C MET A 191 -73.72 -4.36 8.29
N HIS A 192 -73.87 -4.05 6.98
CA HIS A 192 -74.67 -4.55 5.85
C HIS A 192 -74.18 -3.92 4.50
N ARG A 193 -74.28 -4.65 3.37
CA ARG A 193 -74.46 -4.16 1.95
C ARG A 193 -73.29 -3.40 1.25
N HIS A 194 -73.05 -3.58 -0.07
CA HIS A 194 -73.65 -4.50 -1.07
C HIS A 194 -72.77 -4.74 -2.32
N HIS A 195 -72.68 -6.02 -2.76
CA HIS A 195 -72.74 -6.54 -4.16
C HIS A 195 -71.76 -6.01 -5.27
N LYS A 196 -71.40 -6.71 -6.36
CA LYS A 196 -71.60 -8.08 -6.97
C LYS A 196 -70.61 -8.19 -8.18
N LEU A 197 -70.25 -9.31 -8.84
CA LEU A 197 -70.34 -10.78 -8.67
C LEU A 197 -69.34 -11.43 -9.71
N SER A 198 -69.03 -12.73 -9.59
CA SER A 198 -68.56 -13.67 -10.66
C SER A 198 -67.20 -13.42 -11.38
N THR A 199 -66.58 -14.40 -12.06
CA THR A 199 -66.03 -15.73 -11.66
C THR A 199 -65.30 -16.39 -12.86
N TRP A 200 -64.38 -17.32 -12.58
CA TRP A 200 -63.85 -18.40 -13.47
C TRP A 200 -62.74 -18.15 -14.51
N VAL A 201 -61.67 -18.96 -14.35
CA VAL A 201 -60.99 -19.81 -15.35
C VAL A 201 -60.73 -19.28 -16.78
N GLY A 202 -59.46 -19.28 -17.18
CA GLY A 202 -59.12 -19.78 -18.53
C GLY A 202 -57.87 -19.19 -19.19
N PRO A 203 -57.22 -19.90 -20.15
CA PRO A 203 -55.80 -19.65 -20.47
C PRO A 203 -55.48 -19.44 -21.97
N ARG A 204 -54.20 -19.12 -22.24
CA ARG A 204 -53.57 -19.00 -23.58
C ARG A 204 -54.01 -17.72 -24.35
N LEU A 205 -53.42 -17.27 -25.47
CA LEU A 205 -52.42 -17.83 -26.40
C LEU A 205 -51.38 -16.78 -26.86
N ARG A 206 -50.11 -17.23 -26.99
CA ARG A 206 -49.08 -16.99 -28.04
C ARG A 206 -49.05 -15.72 -28.93
N ARG A 207 -47.79 -15.43 -29.34
CA ARG A 207 -47.30 -14.59 -30.48
C ARG A 207 -47.39 -13.07 -30.24
N GLY A 208 -46.40 -12.25 -30.60
CA GLY A 208 -45.06 -12.50 -31.16
C GLY A 208 -44.83 -11.89 -32.54
N LEU A 209 -43.57 -11.57 -32.85
CA LEU A 209 -43.08 -10.74 -33.99
C LEU A 209 -43.41 -9.23 -33.86
N SER A 210 -42.70 -8.30 -34.50
CA SER A 210 -41.25 -7.98 -34.49
C SER A 210 -40.96 -6.87 -35.50
N HIS A 211 -39.95 -6.03 -35.24
CA HIS A 211 -39.39 -5.01 -36.16
C HIS A 211 -40.30 -3.83 -36.57
N GLY A 212 -39.69 -2.66 -36.78
CA GLY A 212 -40.37 -1.44 -37.22
C GLY A 212 -39.63 -0.17 -36.83
N PHE A 213 -38.60 0.22 -37.59
CA PHE A 213 -37.91 1.52 -37.41
C PHE A 213 -38.83 2.68 -37.79
N LEU A 214 -38.79 3.78 -37.01
CA LEU A 214 -38.61 5.10 -37.61
C LEU A 214 -38.01 6.11 -36.61
N ILE A 215 -37.10 6.94 -37.10
CA ILE A 215 -36.61 8.15 -36.42
C ILE A 215 -37.35 9.34 -37.00
N ASN A 216 -37.76 10.30 -36.17
CA ASN A 216 -37.98 11.66 -36.68
C ASN A 216 -37.67 12.74 -35.63
N ARG A 217 -37.03 13.83 -36.06
CA ARG A 217 -36.76 15.02 -35.23
C ARG A 217 -37.81 16.08 -35.51
N LEU A 218 -38.31 16.76 -34.48
CA LEU A 218 -38.86 18.12 -34.61
C LEU A 218 -38.47 18.98 -33.39
N SER A 219 -38.55 20.31 -33.53
CA SER A 219 -37.79 21.25 -32.68
C SER A 219 -38.63 22.33 -32.00
N ARG A 220 -38.22 22.65 -30.75
CA ARG A 220 -38.28 23.96 -30.06
C ARG A 220 -39.42 24.96 -30.41
N ARG A 221 -40.14 25.41 -29.37
CA ARG A 221 -40.16 26.83 -28.89
C ARG A 221 -41.15 27.05 -27.74
N PHE A 222 -40.76 27.80 -26.70
CA PHE A 222 -41.26 29.16 -26.43
C PHE A 222 -40.38 29.86 -25.36
N ALA A 223 -40.64 31.15 -25.13
CA ALA A 223 -39.91 32.12 -24.29
C ALA A 223 -40.88 33.30 -24.03
N ALA A 224 -40.73 34.29 -23.16
CA ALA A 224 -39.96 34.60 -21.95
C ALA A 224 -40.27 36.11 -21.64
N SER A 225 -40.28 36.52 -20.38
CA SER A 225 -40.24 37.93 -19.94
C SER A 225 -39.48 37.98 -18.60
N ARG A 226 -38.45 38.81 -18.37
CA ARG A 226 -38.25 40.28 -18.42
C ARG A 226 -38.76 41.02 -17.17
N GLY A 227 -37.80 41.59 -16.44
CA GLY A 227 -37.93 42.56 -15.35
C GLY A 227 -36.51 42.94 -14.89
N GLU A 228 -36.21 44.24 -14.74
CA GLU A 228 -34.89 44.77 -14.39
C GLU A 228 -35.00 45.63 -13.12
N GLN A 229 -33.96 45.66 -12.27
CA GLN A 229 -33.17 46.86 -11.96
C GLN A 229 -32.29 46.76 -10.69
N LEU A 230 -31.18 47.53 -10.71
CA LEU A 230 -30.44 48.10 -9.59
C LEU A 230 -29.76 47.16 -8.57
N GLY A 231 -28.91 47.75 -7.73
CA GLY A 231 -28.10 47.11 -6.69
C GLY A 231 -27.55 48.16 -5.70
N LEU A 232 -26.37 47.88 -5.11
CA LEU A 232 -25.59 48.67 -4.12
C LEU A 232 -25.77 48.31 -2.62
N PHE A 233 -24.64 48.48 -1.91
CA PHE A 233 -24.40 48.70 -0.48
C PHE A 233 -24.36 47.54 0.55
N PHE A 234 -23.76 47.90 1.70
CA PHE A 234 -23.13 47.08 2.76
C PHE A 234 -23.98 47.05 4.05
N LEU A 235 -23.66 46.11 4.96
CA LEU A 235 -23.79 46.17 6.45
C LEU A 235 -25.12 46.68 7.07
N SER A 236 -25.79 45.97 7.98
CA SER A 236 -25.33 45.82 9.38
C SER A 236 -26.41 45.16 10.27
N THR A 237 -25.99 44.47 11.35
CA THR A 237 -26.78 44.15 12.60
C THR A 237 -28.08 43.30 12.43
N THR A 238 -28.66 42.61 13.42
CA THR A 238 -28.69 42.68 14.92
C THR A 238 -28.91 41.21 15.42
N ALA A 239 -28.34 40.59 16.48
CA ALA A 239 -27.78 40.95 17.80
C ALA A 239 -28.80 40.92 18.99
N ILE A 240 -28.36 40.50 20.20
CA ILE A 240 -29.11 40.44 21.50
C ILE A 240 -30.29 39.42 21.53
N LEU A 241 -30.57 38.59 22.56
CA LEU A 241 -29.91 38.15 23.83
C LEU A 241 -30.18 36.60 23.99
N SER A 242 -30.26 35.85 25.12
CA SER A 242 -30.33 36.07 26.59
C SER A 242 -29.47 35.05 27.39
N ALA A 243 -29.87 34.61 28.60
CA ALA A 243 -28.90 34.17 29.64
C ALA A 243 -29.40 33.29 30.83
N LEU A 244 -28.59 32.25 31.17
CA LEU A 244 -28.11 31.82 32.51
C LEU A 244 -29.15 31.41 33.62
N PRO A 245 -28.74 31.15 34.90
CA PRO A 245 -28.17 29.88 35.42
C PRO A 245 -28.97 29.33 36.66
N PRO A 246 -28.48 28.41 37.55
CA PRO A 246 -27.64 28.84 38.71
C PRO A 246 -26.73 27.81 39.50
N HIS A 247 -25.60 28.30 40.07
CA HIS A 247 -25.12 28.14 41.49
C HIS A 247 -24.58 26.80 42.10
N ARG A 248 -23.71 26.77 43.16
CA ARG A 248 -22.74 27.73 43.81
C ARG A 248 -21.86 27.04 44.91
N ARG A 249 -20.94 27.81 45.55
CA ARG A 249 -20.24 27.68 46.89
C ARG A 249 -18.78 27.16 46.89
N PHE A 250 -17.81 27.66 47.71
CA PHE A 250 -17.65 28.97 48.42
C PHE A 250 -16.24 29.17 49.09
N LEU A 251 -15.73 30.43 49.13
CA LEU A 251 -14.75 31.06 50.10
C LEU A 251 -13.30 30.48 50.19
N HIS A 252 -12.20 31.16 50.60
CA HIS A 252 -11.80 32.54 51.02
C HIS A 252 -10.22 32.62 50.96
N PHE A 253 -9.39 33.67 51.21
CA PHE A 253 -9.46 35.13 51.53
C PHE A 253 -8.04 35.76 51.29
N ALA A 254 -7.93 37.10 51.14
CA ALA A 254 -6.78 38.00 51.47
C ALA A 254 -5.37 37.81 50.80
N SER A 255 -4.54 38.84 50.56
CA SER A 255 -4.70 40.32 50.51
C SER A 255 -3.48 41.01 49.83
N ALA A 256 -3.57 42.35 49.65
CA ALA A 256 -2.52 43.34 49.30
C ALA A 256 -2.33 43.77 47.81
N SER A 257 -2.42 45.09 47.61
CA SER A 257 -2.17 45.93 46.41
C SER A 257 -1.44 47.22 46.92
N PRO A 258 -1.35 48.40 46.24
CA PRO A 258 -1.59 48.83 44.84
C PRO A 258 -0.29 49.38 44.17
N THR A 259 -0.25 49.98 42.95
CA THR A 259 -0.61 51.37 42.53
C THR A 259 -0.34 51.56 41.00
N SER A 260 -0.71 52.64 40.28
CA SER A 260 -1.86 53.58 40.35
C SER A 260 -1.99 54.43 39.06
N SER A 261 -2.96 54.11 38.20
CA SER A 261 -3.87 55.02 37.45
C SER A 261 -3.45 56.44 36.94
N ALA A 262 -3.61 56.62 35.62
CA ALA A 262 -4.47 57.61 34.94
C ALA A 262 -4.11 59.11 34.69
N SER A 263 -4.68 59.61 33.57
CA SER A 263 -5.22 60.96 33.28
C SER A 263 -4.34 62.24 33.20
N SER A 264 -4.09 62.68 31.96
CA SER A 264 -4.31 64.04 31.39
C SER A 264 -4.27 65.31 32.26
N ALA A 265 -3.45 66.31 31.84
CA ALA A 265 -3.93 67.61 31.31
C ALA A 265 -2.80 68.59 30.87
N SER A 266 -3.11 69.44 29.87
CA SER A 266 -2.60 70.80 29.59
C SER A 266 -1.12 71.19 29.85
N SER A 267 -0.39 71.55 28.78
CA SER A 267 0.16 72.92 28.59
C SER A 267 0.77 73.16 27.20
N THR A 268 0.31 74.23 26.53
CA THR A 268 0.97 74.99 25.45
C THR A 268 1.72 76.19 26.07
N PRO A 269 2.61 76.96 25.37
CA PRO A 269 2.58 77.28 23.93
C PRO A 269 3.93 77.44 23.18
N SER A 270 3.83 77.78 21.86
CA SER A 270 4.86 78.36 20.96
C SER A 270 6.10 77.51 20.65
N THR A 271 6.74 77.52 19.47
CA THR A 271 6.46 77.97 18.08
C THR A 271 7.47 77.19 17.19
N SER A 272 7.27 76.83 15.92
CA SER A 272 6.84 77.63 14.75
C SER A 272 6.20 76.75 13.64
N VAL A 273 5.88 77.31 12.46
CA VAL A 273 4.96 76.71 11.46
C VAL A 273 5.47 76.85 10.02
N ALA A 274 5.38 75.79 9.19
CA ALA A 274 5.07 75.86 7.75
C ALA A 274 4.72 74.48 7.10
N LEU A 275 3.69 74.48 6.27
CA LEU A 275 3.24 73.51 5.24
C LEU A 275 2.71 74.39 4.04
N PRO A 276 2.09 73.94 2.91
CA PRO A 276 1.61 72.59 2.55
C PRO A 276 1.72 72.18 1.04
N MET A 277 1.17 71.00 0.73
CA MET A 277 0.37 70.59 -0.47
C MET A 277 0.56 71.25 -1.87
N ALA A 278 0.85 70.37 -2.85
CA ALA A 278 0.19 70.17 -4.15
C ALA A 278 -0.27 71.35 -5.05
N SER A 279 0.18 71.33 -6.31
CA SER A 279 -0.63 71.62 -7.53
C SER A 279 0.13 71.14 -8.80
N ALA A 280 -0.20 71.64 -10.00
CA ALA A 280 0.14 71.00 -11.28
C ALA A 280 0.54 71.97 -12.41
N GLN A 281 0.90 71.38 -13.56
CA GLN A 281 0.92 71.93 -14.93
C GLN A 281 2.08 72.81 -15.44
N GLN A 282 2.33 72.59 -16.74
CA GLN A 282 2.91 73.46 -17.78
C GLN A 282 4.44 73.63 -17.94
N SER A 283 4.83 73.38 -19.20
CA SER A 283 6.08 73.68 -19.91
C SER A 283 6.11 75.19 -20.35
N PRO A 284 7.04 75.73 -21.18
CA PRO A 284 7.72 75.12 -22.35
C PRO A 284 9.19 75.54 -22.61
N ASP A 285 9.65 75.18 -23.83
CA ASP A 285 10.68 75.84 -24.66
C ASP A 285 12.19 75.71 -24.33
N SER A 286 13.10 75.60 -25.32
CA SER A 286 12.94 75.33 -26.77
C SER A 286 14.27 74.95 -27.47
N SER A 287 14.20 74.58 -28.77
CA SER A 287 15.26 74.52 -29.81
C SER A 287 16.40 73.48 -29.72
N ASP A 288 16.97 72.92 -30.81
CA ASP A 288 16.64 72.80 -32.27
C ASP A 288 17.72 71.87 -32.93
N VAL A 289 17.68 71.30 -34.15
CA VAL A 289 16.67 71.05 -35.23
C VAL A 289 17.09 69.77 -36.01
N ASP A 290 16.11 69.13 -36.71
CA ASP A 290 16.23 68.32 -37.96
C ASP A 290 17.17 67.08 -38.06
N SER A 291 16.87 66.02 -38.83
CA SER A 291 15.97 65.87 -40.00
C SER A 291 15.08 64.60 -39.96
N THR A 292 14.12 64.49 -40.90
CA THR A 292 13.04 63.46 -40.97
C THR A 292 12.99 62.79 -42.38
N PRO A 293 11.98 61.98 -42.85
CA PRO A 293 10.70 61.54 -42.24
C PRO A 293 10.17 60.08 -42.54
N ARG A 294 8.98 59.81 -41.97
CA ARG A 294 7.96 58.76 -42.28
C ARG A 294 8.13 57.34 -41.69
N SER A 295 7.10 56.66 -41.19
CA SER A 295 5.77 57.06 -40.62
C SER A 295 5.10 55.80 -40.01
N ALA A 296 4.25 55.92 -38.98
CA ALA A 296 3.85 54.78 -38.14
C ALA A 296 2.33 54.66 -37.80
N SER A 297 1.94 53.42 -37.42
CA SER A 297 0.71 53.07 -36.65
C SER A 297 -0.63 53.23 -37.41
N PRO A 298 -1.75 52.53 -37.03
CA PRO A 298 -2.38 52.53 -35.70
C PRO A 298 -2.87 51.16 -35.16
N SER A 299 -3.45 51.17 -33.95
CA SER A 299 -4.16 50.05 -33.32
C SER A 299 -5.37 50.54 -32.51
N SER A 300 -6.56 49.95 -32.70
CA SER A 300 -7.77 50.21 -31.90
C SER A 300 -8.74 49.01 -31.93
N SER A 301 -9.88 49.10 -31.22
CA SER A 301 -10.57 47.92 -30.66
C SER A 301 -12.10 47.84 -30.86
N VAL A 302 -12.56 46.61 -31.12
CA VAL A 302 -13.82 45.99 -30.59
C VAL A 302 -15.21 46.35 -31.20
N ALA A 303 -16.01 45.27 -31.34
CA ALA A 303 -17.48 45.16 -31.34
C ALA A 303 -18.37 45.42 -32.60
N SER A 304 -18.84 44.28 -33.16
CA SER A 304 -20.27 43.99 -33.45
C SER A 304 -20.99 44.61 -34.67
N GLY A 305 -21.99 43.88 -35.21
CA GLY A 305 -22.95 44.41 -36.18
C GLY A 305 -23.60 43.36 -37.12
N ARG A 306 -24.88 43.03 -36.91
CA ARG A 306 -25.75 42.43 -37.93
C ARG A 306 -26.46 43.55 -38.70
N SER A 307 -26.68 43.41 -40.01
CA SER A 307 -28.04 43.13 -40.57
C SER A 307 -28.21 43.34 -42.09
N SER A 308 -28.75 42.30 -42.74
CA SER A 308 -29.87 42.32 -43.72
C SER A 308 -29.85 43.12 -45.05
N ARG A 309 -30.39 42.43 -46.07
CA ARG A 309 -31.48 42.82 -47.00
C ARG A 309 -31.16 43.38 -48.41
N THR A 310 -31.41 42.51 -49.41
CA THR A 310 -32.16 42.75 -50.68
C THR A 310 -31.52 43.70 -51.72
N SER A 311 -31.77 43.59 -53.04
CA SER A 311 -32.93 43.03 -53.79
C SER A 311 -32.58 42.65 -55.26
N VAL A 312 -33.57 42.10 -56.01
CA VAL A 312 -33.70 42.12 -57.49
C VAL A 312 -32.70 41.29 -58.35
N SER A 313 -33.08 40.54 -59.41
CA SER A 313 -34.36 39.87 -59.77
C SER A 313 -34.17 38.90 -60.97
N ASN A 314 -35.03 37.86 -61.09
CA ASN A 314 -35.61 37.25 -62.33
C ASN A 314 -34.67 36.74 -63.47
N LYS A 315 -34.98 35.71 -64.28
CA LYS A 315 -36.29 35.22 -64.79
C LYS A 315 -36.13 33.83 -65.49
N ARG A 316 -37.17 32.95 -65.43
CA ARG A 316 -37.39 31.68 -66.21
C ARG A 316 -36.34 30.54 -65.96
N MET A 317 -36.67 29.26 -65.73
CA MET A 317 -37.56 28.27 -66.41
C MET A 317 -37.02 27.86 -67.80
N SER A 318 -36.80 26.57 -68.13
CA SER A 318 -37.66 25.40 -67.90
C SER A 318 -36.95 24.04 -68.20
N VAL A 319 -37.73 22.98 -68.49
CA VAL A 319 -37.37 21.62 -68.99
C VAL A 319 -37.05 20.57 -67.91
N SER A 320 -37.35 19.30 -68.26
CA SER A 320 -37.57 18.15 -67.38
C SER A 320 -36.33 17.24 -67.23
N GLY A 321 -36.28 16.50 -66.12
CA GLY A 321 -35.15 15.60 -65.82
C GLY A 321 -35.35 14.15 -66.25
N ARG A 322 -34.26 13.39 -66.26
CA ARG A 322 -34.19 11.96 -65.97
C ARG A 322 -32.91 11.65 -65.19
N ARG A 323 -32.86 10.48 -64.55
CA ARG A 323 -31.75 10.09 -63.65
C ARG A 323 -30.45 9.87 -64.40
N LEU A 324 -29.34 10.28 -63.77
CA LEU A 324 -28.09 9.52 -63.72
C LEU A 324 -27.59 9.56 -62.27
N THR A 325 -26.95 8.47 -61.82
CA THR A 325 -26.57 8.27 -60.42
C THR A 325 -25.06 8.34 -60.25
N ASP A 326 -24.53 9.54 -60.05
CA ASP A 326 -23.13 9.70 -59.65
C ASP A 326 -22.95 9.31 -58.18
N PHE A 327 -22.29 8.16 -57.98
CA PHE A 327 -21.69 7.80 -56.70
C PHE A 327 -20.53 8.76 -56.41
N ASN A 328 -20.76 9.80 -55.61
CA ASN A 328 -19.68 10.67 -55.13
C ASN A 328 -18.77 9.90 -54.16
N PRO A 329 -17.53 9.52 -54.54
CA PRO A 329 -16.70 8.62 -53.73
C PRO A 329 -16.15 9.27 -52.46
N MET A 330 -16.29 10.59 -52.29
CA MET A 330 -15.72 11.33 -51.16
C MET A 330 -16.70 11.49 -49.98
N SER A 331 -17.95 11.02 -50.11
CA SER A 331 -18.95 11.09 -49.03
C SER A 331 -18.69 10.12 -47.86
N SER A 332 -17.73 9.19 -48.03
CA SER A 332 -17.27 8.22 -47.02
C SER A 332 -15.99 8.65 -46.27
N VAL A 333 -15.39 9.80 -46.65
CA VAL A 333 -14.13 10.28 -46.08
C VAL A 333 -14.41 11.19 -44.88
N ASP A 334 -14.30 10.63 -43.67
CA ASP A 334 -14.40 11.42 -42.45
C ASP A 334 -13.12 12.27 -42.27
N VAL A 335 -13.20 13.53 -42.71
CA VAL A 335 -12.12 14.51 -42.62
C VAL A 335 -11.76 14.81 -41.15
N PHE A 336 -12.71 14.74 -40.21
CA PHE A 336 -12.40 14.90 -38.78
C PHE A 336 -11.61 13.72 -38.23
N ALA A 337 -11.95 12.49 -38.63
CA ALA A 337 -11.17 11.31 -38.26
C ALA A 337 -9.76 11.32 -38.89
N ILE A 338 -9.62 11.84 -40.12
CA ILE A 338 -8.30 12.01 -40.76
C ILE A 338 -7.50 13.12 -40.06
N GLU A 339 -8.09 14.27 -39.75
CA GLU A 339 -7.43 15.33 -38.98
C GLU A 339 -7.02 14.85 -37.58
N GLU A 340 -7.87 14.09 -36.90
CA GLU A 340 -7.55 13.50 -35.60
C GLU A 340 -6.41 12.47 -35.75
N ALA A 341 -6.45 11.60 -36.75
CA ALA A 341 -5.37 10.65 -37.03
C ALA A 341 -4.04 11.35 -37.39
N MET A 342 -4.08 12.47 -38.13
CA MET A 342 -2.90 13.27 -38.45
C MET A 342 -2.34 14.00 -37.23
N LYS A 343 -3.20 14.56 -36.36
CA LYS A 343 -2.79 15.17 -35.08
C LYS A 343 -2.19 14.12 -34.14
N MET A 344 -2.82 12.94 -34.05
CA MET A 344 -2.31 11.82 -33.27
C MET A 344 -0.98 11.28 -33.81
N ALA A 345 -0.82 11.17 -35.13
CA ALA A 345 0.44 10.79 -35.73
C ALA A 345 1.53 11.83 -35.47
N ALA A 346 1.21 13.13 -35.52
CA ALA A 346 2.16 14.21 -35.27
C ALA A 346 2.76 14.17 -33.86
N LEU A 347 2.00 13.76 -32.84
CA LEU A 347 2.49 13.57 -31.47
C LEU A 347 3.59 12.48 -31.37
N ASP A 348 3.65 11.52 -32.29
CA ASP A 348 4.64 10.41 -32.32
C ASP A 348 5.87 10.73 -33.23
N GLN A 349 5.97 11.93 -33.82
CA GLN A 349 7.01 12.28 -34.83
C GLN A 349 8.33 12.85 -34.29
N HIS A 350 8.60 12.80 -32.98
CA HIS A 350 9.95 13.10 -32.48
C HIS A 350 10.94 12.04 -33.01
N ARG A 351 11.79 12.45 -33.96
CA ARG A 351 12.67 11.60 -34.79
C ARG A 351 13.47 10.61 -33.93
N GLY A 352 13.04 9.35 -33.93
CA GLY A 352 13.65 8.25 -33.19
C GLY A 352 12.62 7.25 -32.65
N TYR A 353 11.54 7.74 -32.04
CA TYR A 353 10.54 6.90 -31.36
C TYR A 353 9.56 6.20 -32.30
N THR A 354 9.48 6.63 -33.56
CA THR A 354 8.62 6.09 -34.62
C THR A 354 9.29 5.00 -35.47
N GLN A 355 10.44 4.46 -35.05
CA GLN A 355 11.11 3.36 -35.76
C GLN A 355 10.30 2.06 -35.66
N ARG A 356 9.96 1.48 -36.83
CA ARG A 356 9.36 0.13 -36.93
C ARG A 356 10.35 -1.01 -36.66
N HIS A 357 11.64 -0.72 -36.60
CA HIS A 357 12.70 -1.70 -36.37
C HIS A 357 13.18 -1.62 -34.91
N ILE A 358 13.02 -2.71 -34.17
CA ILE A 358 13.57 -2.83 -32.82
C ILE A 358 15.07 -3.08 -32.92
N ALA A 359 15.85 -1.99 -32.84
CA ALA A 359 17.30 -2.03 -32.66
C ALA A 359 17.67 -2.25 -31.18
N GLU A 360 18.91 -2.68 -30.94
CA GLU A 360 19.53 -2.66 -29.62
C GLU A 360 20.13 -1.26 -29.37
N VAL A 361 19.83 -0.65 -28.22
CA VAL A 361 20.43 0.62 -27.81
C VAL A 361 21.87 0.39 -27.39
N LYS A 362 22.81 0.77 -28.26
CA LYS A 362 24.25 0.74 -27.97
C LYS A 362 24.68 2.04 -27.31
N GLN A 363 25.08 1.96 -26.04
CA GLN A 363 25.77 3.06 -25.37
C GLN A 363 27.24 3.08 -25.81
N HIS A 364 27.80 4.28 -25.97
CA HIS A 364 29.19 4.49 -26.41
C HIS A 364 30.16 4.83 -25.26
N ARG A 365 29.63 4.90 -24.03
CA ARG A 365 30.33 5.11 -22.77
C ARG A 365 29.50 4.43 -21.68
N ASP A 366 30.16 3.90 -20.66
CA ASP A 366 29.50 3.43 -19.44
C ASP A 366 29.05 4.62 -18.58
N THR A 367 28.09 4.39 -17.69
CA THR A 367 27.54 5.45 -16.81
C THR A 367 28.33 5.50 -15.50
N GLU A 368 29.25 6.45 -15.39
CA GLU A 368 30.02 6.69 -14.17
C GLU A 368 29.21 7.53 -13.16
N TYR A 369 28.74 6.90 -12.09
CA TYR A 369 28.10 7.59 -10.96
C TYR A 369 29.12 8.09 -9.94
N LEU A 370 28.80 9.19 -9.26
CA LEU A 370 29.66 9.77 -8.25
C LEU A 370 29.56 8.99 -6.92
N GLU A 371 30.70 8.49 -6.45
CA GLU A 371 30.85 7.91 -5.11
C GLU A 371 30.44 8.91 -4.01
N HIS A 372 29.52 8.52 -3.12
CA HIS A 372 29.10 9.34 -1.97
C HIS A 372 30.28 9.79 -1.09
N SER A 373 31.31 8.96 -0.96
CA SER A 373 32.55 9.30 -0.27
C SER A 373 33.24 10.55 -0.87
N LYS A 374 33.25 10.66 -2.21
CA LYS A 374 33.88 11.73 -2.99
C LYS A 374 32.99 12.97 -3.18
N ALA A 375 31.67 12.84 -3.06
CA ALA A 375 30.74 13.95 -3.23
C ALA A 375 30.95 15.06 -2.20
N ALA A 376 30.91 16.32 -2.64
CA ALA A 376 31.07 17.50 -1.78
C ALA A 376 30.29 18.73 -2.31
N GLY A 377 30.09 19.72 -1.44
CA GLY A 377 29.40 20.95 -1.74
C GLY A 377 27.96 20.70 -2.21
N TYR A 378 27.57 21.43 -3.25
CA TYR A 378 26.20 21.41 -3.77
C TYR A 378 25.75 20.04 -4.33
N GLN A 379 26.68 19.12 -4.63
CA GLN A 379 26.36 17.73 -5.03
C GLN A 379 25.65 16.97 -3.91
N VAL A 380 26.11 17.16 -2.66
CA VAL A 380 25.55 16.49 -1.46
C VAL A 380 24.18 17.05 -1.08
N ILE A 381 23.89 18.29 -1.48
CA ILE A 381 22.59 18.95 -1.26
C ILE A 381 21.58 18.55 -2.35
N HIS A 382 22.05 18.25 -3.57
CA HIS A 382 21.18 17.88 -4.68
C HIS A 382 20.80 16.40 -4.74
N GLU A 383 21.65 15.50 -4.25
CA GLU A 383 21.35 14.05 -4.22
C GLU A 383 20.45 13.72 -3.01
N PRO A 384 19.17 13.33 -3.20
CA PRO A 384 18.24 13.16 -2.09
C PRO A 384 18.60 12.02 -1.14
N LEU A 385 19.46 11.08 -1.54
CA LEU A 385 20.00 10.03 -0.66
C LEU A 385 21.09 10.54 0.30
N TRP A 386 21.75 11.66 0.00
CA TRP A 386 22.86 12.20 0.80
C TRP A 386 22.47 13.48 1.54
N ASN A 387 21.45 14.20 1.07
CA ASN A 387 21.01 15.48 1.64
C ASN A 387 20.24 15.30 2.96
N LYS A 388 20.85 15.74 4.07
CA LYS A 388 20.24 15.76 5.42
C LYS A 388 19.49 17.06 5.75
N GLY A 389 19.39 18.01 4.81
CA GLY A 389 18.79 19.32 5.05
C GLY A 389 19.55 20.11 6.12
N LEU A 390 18.87 20.48 7.20
CA LEU A 390 19.51 21.19 8.33
C LEU A 390 20.11 20.27 9.40
N SER A 391 20.01 18.94 9.24
CA SER A 391 20.56 17.95 10.19
C SER A 391 22.03 17.58 9.95
N PHE A 392 22.73 18.19 8.97
CA PHE A 392 24.18 18.05 8.86
C PHE A 392 24.90 18.66 10.07
N THR A 393 25.81 17.90 10.69
CA THR A 393 26.62 18.35 11.84
C THR A 393 27.66 19.41 11.43
N PRO A 394 28.30 20.14 12.38
CA PRO A 394 29.40 21.04 12.06
C PRO A 394 30.54 20.34 11.31
N GLU A 395 30.88 19.12 11.71
CA GLU A 395 31.95 18.31 11.13
C GLU A 395 31.61 17.86 9.71
N GLU A 396 30.36 17.46 9.45
CA GLU A 396 29.86 17.19 8.10
C GLU A 396 29.87 18.47 7.24
N ARG A 397 29.42 19.61 7.77
CA ARG A 397 29.39 20.89 7.05
C ARG A 397 30.79 21.36 6.64
N VAL A 398 31.80 21.13 7.47
CA VAL A 398 33.21 21.39 7.12
C VAL A 398 33.74 20.34 6.13
N SER A 399 33.70 19.05 6.49
CA SER A 399 34.32 17.96 5.69
C SER A 399 33.67 17.74 4.31
N LYS A 400 32.40 18.12 4.14
CA LYS A 400 31.69 18.08 2.86
C LYS A 400 31.55 19.45 2.19
N ASN A 401 32.26 20.50 2.63
CA ASN A 401 32.22 21.86 2.04
C ASN A 401 30.80 22.46 1.93
N LEU A 402 29.97 22.29 2.96
CA LEU A 402 28.59 22.82 3.04
C LEU A 402 28.48 24.11 3.86
N THR A 403 29.53 24.51 4.57
CA THR A 403 29.60 25.78 5.32
C THR A 403 29.30 26.96 4.40
N GLY A 404 28.27 27.75 4.73
CA GLY A 404 27.79 28.86 3.90
C GLY A 404 26.77 28.48 2.82
N LEU A 405 26.65 27.21 2.43
CA LEU A 405 25.61 26.71 1.52
C LEU A 405 24.27 26.44 2.24
N LEU A 406 24.32 26.27 3.57
CA LEU A 406 23.17 25.99 4.42
C LEU A 406 23.02 27.07 5.50
N PRO A 407 21.79 27.44 5.90
CA PRO A 407 21.53 28.29 7.06
C PRO A 407 22.28 27.82 8.32
N HIS A 408 22.72 28.76 9.15
CA HIS A 408 23.49 28.47 10.37
C HIS A 408 22.74 27.56 11.36
N ALA A 409 21.40 27.57 11.34
CA ALA A 409 20.58 26.66 12.14
C ALA A 409 20.91 25.18 11.87
N MET A 410 20.98 24.40 12.94
CA MET A 410 21.05 22.94 12.93
C MET A 410 19.79 22.39 13.58
N GLU A 411 19.24 21.30 13.02
CA GLU A 411 17.93 20.78 13.42
C GLU A 411 17.94 19.26 13.58
N SER A 412 17.10 18.74 14.48
CA SER A 412 16.79 17.30 14.49
C SER A 412 15.78 16.94 13.41
N LEU A 413 15.67 15.65 13.10
CA LEU A 413 14.64 15.16 12.19
C LEU A 413 13.22 15.51 12.69
N GLN A 414 12.96 15.50 14.00
CA GLN A 414 11.66 15.92 14.56
C GLN A 414 11.30 17.36 14.17
N THR A 415 12.26 18.30 14.21
CA THR A 415 12.02 19.69 13.80
C THR A 415 11.76 19.79 12.30
N GLN A 416 12.47 19.02 11.48
CA GLN A 416 12.21 18.96 10.03
C GLN A 416 10.85 18.33 9.72
N CYS A 417 10.46 17.24 10.39
CA CYS A 417 9.15 16.61 10.27
C CYS A 417 8.01 17.54 10.74
N ALA A 418 8.20 18.28 11.84
CA ALA A 418 7.22 19.27 12.32
C ALA A 418 7.03 20.45 11.35
N ARG A 419 8.08 20.83 10.60
CA ARG A 419 7.95 21.77 9.47
C ARG A 419 7.18 21.13 8.31
N ALA A 420 7.51 19.89 7.94
CA ALA A 420 6.87 19.20 6.83
C ALA A 420 5.37 18.97 7.08
N MET A 421 4.96 18.56 8.29
CA MET A 421 3.55 18.42 8.66
C MET A 421 2.80 19.76 8.54
N LYS A 422 3.34 20.86 9.09
CA LYS A 422 2.75 22.20 8.88
C LYS A 422 2.56 22.56 7.41
N MET A 423 3.48 22.16 6.53
CA MET A 423 3.36 22.37 5.09
C MET A 423 2.37 21.41 4.40
N ILE A 424 2.13 20.22 4.95
CA ILE A 424 1.08 19.28 4.51
C ILE A 424 -0.31 19.80 4.93
N ASP A 425 -0.43 20.36 6.14
CA ASP A 425 -1.69 20.86 6.68
C ASP A 425 -2.22 22.10 5.94
N THR A 426 -1.35 22.87 5.28
CA THR A 426 -1.77 23.98 4.39
C THR A 426 -2.36 23.52 3.04
N ARG A 427 -2.29 22.22 2.70
CA ARG A 427 -2.70 21.71 1.40
C ARG A 427 -4.16 21.25 1.42
N GLN A 428 -4.93 21.70 0.42
CA GLN A 428 -6.38 21.50 0.37
C GLN A 428 -6.75 20.10 -0.15
N THR A 429 -6.08 19.59 -1.19
CA THR A 429 -6.36 18.25 -1.74
C THR A 429 -5.32 17.22 -1.31
N ASN A 430 -5.69 15.93 -1.36
CA ASN A 430 -4.74 14.84 -1.12
C ASN A 430 -3.65 14.79 -2.20
N ILE A 431 -3.94 15.25 -3.43
CA ILE A 431 -2.96 15.34 -4.52
C ILE A 431 -1.91 16.41 -4.19
N ASP A 432 -2.31 17.59 -3.70
CA ASP A 432 -1.37 18.62 -3.25
C ASP A 432 -0.45 18.11 -2.12
N LYS A 433 -1.00 17.29 -1.21
CA LYS A 433 -0.23 16.64 -0.14
C LYS A 433 0.74 15.60 -0.69
N TYR A 434 0.30 14.76 -1.64
CA TYR A 434 1.17 13.82 -2.34
C TYR A 434 2.29 14.51 -3.11
N LEU A 435 2.01 15.58 -3.85
CA LEU A 435 3.02 16.36 -4.59
C LEU A 435 4.04 16.99 -3.65
N TYR A 436 3.61 17.49 -2.49
CA TYR A 436 4.54 17.96 -1.46
C TYR A 436 5.40 16.81 -0.89
N LEU A 437 4.81 15.63 -0.64
CA LEU A 437 5.54 14.45 -0.16
C LEU A 437 6.56 13.91 -1.20
N SER A 438 6.20 13.85 -2.49
CA SER A 438 7.14 13.51 -3.59
C SER A 438 8.25 14.56 -3.72
N SER A 439 7.95 15.85 -3.50
CA SER A 439 8.95 16.92 -3.46
C SER A 439 9.92 16.77 -2.28
N VAL A 440 9.43 16.41 -1.08
CA VAL A 440 10.28 16.09 0.08
C VAL A 440 11.15 14.85 -0.22
N LYS A 441 10.58 13.77 -0.75
CA LYS A 441 11.32 12.57 -1.21
C LYS A 441 12.37 12.91 -2.27
N GLY A 442 12.09 13.89 -3.13
CA GLY A 442 12.99 14.41 -4.15
C GLY A 442 14.01 15.43 -3.66
N GLN A 443 14.11 15.67 -2.36
CA GLN A 443 15.07 16.59 -1.75
C GLN A 443 15.84 15.94 -0.59
N ASN A 444 15.18 15.15 0.26
CA ASN A 444 15.76 14.49 1.43
C ASN A 444 14.98 13.20 1.72
N THR A 445 15.62 12.05 1.46
CA THR A 445 15.02 10.72 1.55
C THR A 445 14.76 10.31 2.99
N ASP A 446 15.69 10.60 3.90
CA ASP A 446 15.57 10.33 5.34
C ASP A 446 14.39 11.08 5.96
N LEU A 447 14.22 12.36 5.59
CA LEU A 447 13.09 13.17 6.03
C LEU A 447 11.76 12.60 5.52
N PHE A 448 11.67 12.20 4.25
CA PHE A 448 10.46 11.58 3.71
C PHE A 448 10.07 10.31 4.47
N TYR A 449 11.02 9.39 4.69
CA TYR A 449 10.72 8.13 5.37
C TYR A 449 10.49 8.30 6.87
N ARG A 450 11.24 9.17 7.56
CA ARG A 450 10.97 9.50 8.97
C ARG A 450 9.57 10.08 9.14
N LEU A 451 9.21 11.06 8.31
CA LEU A 451 7.89 11.69 8.31
C LEU A 451 6.76 10.67 8.08
N LEU A 452 6.93 9.77 7.10
CA LEU A 452 5.98 8.71 6.77
C LEU A 452 5.89 7.65 7.88
N MET A 453 6.99 7.29 8.53
CA MET A 453 7.01 6.33 9.65
C MET A 453 6.30 6.90 10.89
N ASP A 454 6.59 8.14 11.28
CA ASP A 454 6.01 8.78 12.46
C ASP A 454 4.50 9.06 12.34
N ASN A 455 4.02 9.27 11.11
CA ASN A 455 2.64 9.68 10.83
C ASN A 455 1.93 8.66 9.91
N ILE A 456 2.31 7.38 9.98
CA ILE A 456 1.91 6.34 9.00
C ILE A 456 0.39 6.20 8.83
N ARG A 457 -0.38 6.40 9.90
CA ARG A 457 -1.85 6.43 9.90
C ARG A 457 -2.42 7.44 8.90
N ASP A 458 -1.85 8.63 8.86
CA ASP A 458 -2.41 9.79 8.15
C ASP A 458 -1.72 10.03 6.80
N LEU A 459 -0.45 9.59 6.66
CA LEU A 459 0.33 9.77 5.43
C LEU A 459 0.35 8.54 4.51
N MET A 460 0.15 7.32 5.01
CA MET A 460 -0.01 6.14 4.13
C MET A 460 -1.16 6.33 3.11
N PRO A 461 -2.35 6.83 3.48
CA PRO A 461 -3.44 7.05 2.52
C PRO A 461 -3.15 8.10 1.43
N LEU A 462 -2.03 8.83 1.53
CA LEU A 462 -1.57 9.83 0.56
C LEU A 462 -0.54 9.24 -0.41
N VAL A 463 0.44 8.47 0.07
CA VAL A 463 1.46 7.81 -0.76
C VAL A 463 1.01 6.47 -1.34
N TYR A 464 -0.15 5.98 -0.91
CA TYR A 464 -0.75 4.70 -1.29
C TYR A 464 -2.28 4.82 -1.43
N THR A 465 -3.02 3.72 -1.37
CA THR A 465 -4.48 3.71 -1.55
C THR A 465 -5.20 4.54 -0.46
N PRO A 466 -6.16 5.42 -0.80
CA PRO A 466 -6.74 5.62 -2.12
C PRO A 466 -5.97 6.60 -3.03
N THR A 467 -5.29 7.60 -2.48
CA THR A 467 -4.79 8.78 -3.23
C THR A 467 -3.86 8.42 -4.38
N ILE A 468 -3.06 7.35 -4.26
CA ILE A 468 -2.18 6.90 -5.34
C ILE A 468 -2.94 6.52 -6.62
N GLY A 469 -4.22 6.15 -6.52
CA GLY A 469 -5.10 5.93 -7.66
C GLY A 469 -5.43 7.24 -8.40
N ASP A 470 -5.73 8.31 -7.68
CA ASP A 470 -5.97 9.65 -8.25
C ASP A 470 -4.71 10.25 -8.89
N VAL A 471 -3.54 9.92 -8.32
CA VAL A 471 -2.22 10.20 -8.91
C VAL A 471 -2.03 9.39 -10.20
N CYS A 472 -2.33 8.09 -10.22
CA CYS A 472 -2.24 7.27 -11.43
C CYS A 472 -3.23 7.71 -12.53
N LEU A 473 -4.38 8.29 -12.18
CA LEU A 473 -5.29 8.87 -13.18
C LEU A 473 -4.70 10.12 -13.87
N GLN A 474 -3.73 10.80 -13.24
CA GLN A 474 -3.18 12.09 -13.69
C GLN A 474 -1.66 12.07 -13.87
N TYR A 475 -1.00 10.90 -13.78
CA TYR A 475 0.45 10.80 -13.59
C TYR A 475 1.26 11.56 -14.65
N SER A 476 0.87 11.46 -15.93
CA SER A 476 1.52 12.20 -17.02
C SER A 476 1.44 13.72 -16.87
N THR A 477 0.34 14.26 -16.35
CA THR A 477 0.15 15.69 -16.06
C THR A 477 0.90 16.12 -14.79
N LEU A 478 1.07 15.21 -13.82
CA LEU A 478 1.74 15.44 -12.54
C LEU A 478 3.26 15.15 -12.59
N TYR A 479 3.77 14.70 -13.74
CA TYR A 479 5.17 14.29 -13.89
C TYR A 479 6.13 15.47 -13.81
N THR A 480 7.05 15.41 -12.85
CA THR A 480 8.07 16.46 -12.60
C THR A 480 9.50 15.95 -12.70
N ARG A 481 9.72 14.65 -12.44
CA ARG A 481 11.05 14.00 -12.43
C ARG A 481 10.89 12.49 -12.62
N PRO A 482 11.91 11.78 -13.14
CA PRO A 482 11.90 10.32 -13.14
C PRO A 482 12.02 9.79 -11.70
N GLU A 483 11.13 8.88 -11.31
CA GLU A 483 11.23 8.12 -10.05
C GLU A 483 11.33 6.60 -10.28
N ALA A 484 11.37 6.14 -11.53
CA ALA A 484 11.27 4.73 -11.92
C ALA A 484 12.05 4.39 -13.21
N LEU A 485 12.19 3.10 -13.49
CA LEU A 485 12.72 2.59 -14.76
C LEU A 485 11.58 2.28 -15.74
N TYR A 486 11.55 3.01 -16.85
CA TYR A 486 10.53 2.90 -17.89
C TYR A 486 11.05 2.03 -19.04
N ILE A 487 10.47 0.85 -19.24
CA ILE A 487 10.94 -0.14 -20.22
C ILE A 487 9.90 -0.26 -21.34
N SER A 488 10.16 0.39 -22.48
CA SER A 488 9.26 0.30 -23.64
C SER A 488 9.45 -0.99 -24.42
N ILE A 489 8.36 -1.60 -24.89
CA ILE A 489 8.44 -2.76 -25.79
C ILE A 489 9.12 -2.44 -27.13
N LYS A 490 9.09 -1.17 -27.58
CA LYS A 490 9.87 -0.69 -28.74
C LYS A 490 11.38 -0.85 -28.54
N GLN A 491 11.84 -1.04 -27.30
CA GLN A 491 13.25 -1.15 -26.90
C GLN A 491 13.60 -2.54 -26.31
N ARG A 492 12.74 -3.57 -26.42
CA ARG A 492 12.87 -4.86 -25.71
C ARG A 492 14.23 -5.59 -25.83
N LYS A 493 14.93 -5.45 -26.96
CA LYS A 493 16.32 -5.96 -27.10
C LYS A 493 17.36 -5.32 -26.15
N SER A 494 17.01 -4.20 -25.52
CA SER A 494 17.93 -3.35 -24.75
C SER A 494 17.68 -3.38 -23.24
N ILE A 495 16.86 -4.32 -22.73
CA ILE A 495 16.48 -4.36 -21.31
C ILE A 495 17.71 -4.44 -20.39
N ARG A 496 18.73 -5.23 -20.76
CA ARG A 496 20.01 -5.32 -20.04
C ARG A 496 20.70 -3.96 -19.91
N THR A 497 20.73 -3.17 -20.99
CA THR A 497 21.26 -1.81 -21.04
C THR A 497 20.43 -0.86 -20.18
N MET A 498 19.11 -0.96 -20.24
CA MET A 498 18.20 -0.10 -19.45
C MET A 498 18.28 -0.40 -17.95
N LEU A 499 18.39 -1.67 -17.54
CA LEU A 499 18.63 -2.06 -16.15
C LEU A 499 19.95 -1.47 -15.63
N ARG A 500 21.04 -1.59 -16.40
CA ARG A 500 22.37 -1.06 -16.05
C ARG A 500 22.45 0.48 -15.97
N ASN A 501 21.39 1.20 -16.34
CA ASN A 501 21.25 2.66 -16.15
C ASN A 501 20.53 3.05 -14.84
N TRP A 502 20.24 2.10 -13.94
CA TRP A 502 19.73 2.43 -12.61
C TRP A 502 20.87 2.94 -11.70
N PRO A 503 20.73 4.10 -11.04
CA PRO A 503 21.82 4.72 -10.28
C PRO A 503 22.19 3.97 -8.99
N CYS A 504 21.29 3.17 -8.43
CA CYS A 504 21.55 2.45 -7.18
C CYS A 504 22.08 1.04 -7.48
N PRO A 505 23.31 0.68 -7.08
CA PRO A 505 23.89 -0.61 -7.42
C PRO A 505 23.29 -1.77 -6.61
N ASN A 506 22.98 -2.86 -7.33
CA ASN A 506 22.42 -4.11 -6.79
C ASN A 506 21.14 -3.89 -5.97
N PRO A 507 20.02 -3.45 -6.60
CA PRO A 507 18.71 -3.45 -5.95
C PRO A 507 18.33 -4.87 -5.51
N GLU A 508 17.68 -4.98 -4.36
CA GLU A 508 17.27 -6.26 -3.76
C GLU A 508 15.78 -6.55 -3.99
N ILE A 509 14.98 -5.53 -4.34
CA ILE A 509 13.59 -5.71 -4.75
C ILE A 509 13.14 -4.72 -5.83
N CYS A 510 12.36 -5.21 -6.79
CA CYS A 510 11.58 -4.39 -7.70
C CYS A 510 10.09 -4.68 -7.58
N VAL A 511 9.28 -3.64 -7.83
CA VAL A 511 7.84 -3.77 -8.10
C VAL A 511 7.64 -3.38 -9.55
N VAL A 512 7.05 -4.28 -10.33
CA VAL A 512 6.85 -4.12 -11.78
C VAL A 512 5.37 -4.27 -12.15
N THR A 513 4.90 -3.37 -13.01
CA THR A 513 3.56 -3.38 -13.59
C THR A 513 3.63 -3.08 -15.10
N ASP A 514 2.59 -3.45 -15.86
CA ASP A 514 2.36 -2.93 -17.21
C ASP A 514 1.17 -1.93 -17.27
N GLY A 515 0.62 -1.59 -16.11
CA GLY A 515 -0.51 -0.68 -15.97
C GLY A 515 -1.83 -1.16 -16.58
N SER A 516 -1.99 -2.46 -16.89
CA SER A 516 -3.18 -2.98 -17.57
C SER A 516 -4.41 -3.12 -16.66
N ARG A 517 -4.23 -3.18 -15.33
CA ARG A 517 -5.32 -3.31 -14.36
C ARG A 517 -4.95 -2.61 -13.05
N ILE A 518 -4.76 -1.29 -13.08
CA ILE A 518 -4.49 -0.50 -11.88
C ILE A 518 -5.71 -0.53 -10.94
N LEU A 519 -5.58 -1.16 -9.78
CA LEU A 519 -6.59 -1.24 -8.72
C LEU A 519 -7.99 -1.62 -9.28
N GLY A 520 -9.00 -0.80 -8.99
CA GLY A 520 -10.34 -0.85 -9.61
C GLY A 520 -10.54 0.15 -10.75
N LEU A 521 -9.46 0.76 -11.27
CA LEU A 521 -9.48 1.84 -12.26
C LEU A 521 -9.27 1.33 -13.71
N GLY A 522 -8.63 0.17 -13.87
CA GLY A 522 -8.45 -0.49 -15.17
C GLY A 522 -7.12 -0.14 -15.84
N ASP A 523 -7.10 -0.11 -17.18
CA ASP A 523 -5.90 0.20 -17.95
C ASP A 523 -5.55 1.69 -17.85
N LEU A 524 -4.37 2.00 -17.30
CA LEU A 524 -3.79 3.35 -17.26
C LEU A 524 -2.45 3.45 -18.00
N GLY A 525 -1.97 2.35 -18.60
CA GLY A 525 -0.68 2.32 -19.31
C GLY A 525 0.48 2.76 -18.41
N ILE A 526 1.39 3.58 -18.93
CA ILE A 526 2.59 4.03 -18.19
C ILE A 526 2.25 4.78 -16.89
N ASN A 527 1.06 5.42 -16.82
CA ASN A 527 0.63 6.17 -15.64
C ASN A 527 0.48 5.29 -14.39
N GLY A 528 0.34 3.96 -14.58
CA GLY A 528 0.25 2.98 -13.50
C GLY A 528 1.52 2.84 -12.65
N VAL A 529 2.66 3.37 -13.09
CA VAL A 529 3.95 3.33 -12.38
C VAL A 529 3.89 3.94 -10.97
N GLY A 530 2.91 4.80 -10.68
CA GLY A 530 2.66 5.33 -9.34
C GLY A 530 2.45 4.22 -8.30
N ILE A 531 1.87 3.08 -8.68
CA ILE A 531 1.70 1.92 -7.78
C ILE A 531 3.06 1.30 -7.43
N SER A 532 3.94 1.07 -8.41
CA SER A 532 5.30 0.58 -8.16
C SER A 532 6.08 1.49 -7.21
N ILE A 533 5.95 2.81 -7.40
CA ILE A 533 6.60 3.83 -6.55
C ILE A 533 6.02 3.82 -5.12
N GLY A 534 4.70 3.73 -4.98
CA GLY A 534 4.01 3.70 -3.68
C GLY A 534 4.27 2.41 -2.89
N LYS A 535 4.23 1.25 -3.53
CA LYS A 535 4.55 -0.05 -2.91
C LYS A 535 5.99 -0.06 -2.36
N LEU A 536 6.97 0.45 -3.10
CA LEU A 536 8.37 0.50 -2.66
C LEU A 536 8.63 1.55 -1.56
N ALA A 537 7.87 2.65 -1.53
CA ALA A 537 7.87 3.55 -0.38
C ALA A 537 7.38 2.83 0.90
N LEU A 538 6.37 1.95 0.78
CA LEU A 538 5.89 1.13 1.90
C LEU A 538 6.82 -0.02 2.27
N TYR A 539 7.58 -0.61 1.33
CA TYR A 539 8.68 -1.51 1.68
C TYR A 539 9.71 -0.85 2.60
N THR A 540 10.04 0.41 2.33
CA THR A 540 10.98 1.17 3.15
C THR A 540 10.36 1.56 4.51
N ALA A 541 9.14 2.11 4.52
CA ALA A 541 8.49 2.57 5.75
C ALA A 541 8.04 1.42 6.67
N ALA A 542 7.44 0.37 6.11
CA ALA A 542 6.89 -0.75 6.87
C ALA A 542 7.90 -1.88 7.12
N ALA A 543 8.82 -2.20 6.20
CA ALA A 543 9.82 -3.24 6.46
C ALA A 543 11.23 -2.70 6.70
N GLY A 544 11.57 -1.51 6.21
CA GLY A 544 12.93 -0.98 6.31
C GLY A 544 13.91 -1.65 5.34
N ILE A 545 13.44 -2.09 4.17
CA ILE A 545 14.35 -2.25 3.02
C ILE A 545 14.96 -0.88 2.72
N HIS A 546 16.27 -0.80 2.51
CA HIS A 546 16.97 0.48 2.27
C HIS A 546 16.48 1.13 0.95
N PRO A 547 16.30 2.46 0.86
CA PRO A 547 15.79 3.12 -0.34
C PRO A 547 16.53 2.73 -1.63
N GLU A 548 17.87 2.71 -1.57
CA GLU A 548 18.76 2.32 -2.68
C GLU A 548 18.56 0.87 -3.15
N LYS A 549 17.95 0.02 -2.32
CA LYS A 549 17.67 -1.39 -2.62
C LYS A 549 16.32 -1.61 -3.29
N THR A 550 15.60 -0.52 -3.59
CA THR A 550 14.32 -0.53 -4.29
C THR A 550 14.45 -0.07 -5.75
N LEU A 551 13.71 -0.70 -6.66
CA LEU A 551 13.65 -0.37 -8.08
C LEU A 551 12.20 -0.44 -8.60
N PRO A 552 11.47 0.69 -8.73
CA PRO A 552 10.16 0.68 -9.38
C PRO A 552 10.32 0.59 -10.90
N ILE A 553 9.54 -0.31 -11.52
CA ILE A 553 9.59 -0.57 -12.97
C ILE A 553 8.18 -0.45 -13.56
N VAL A 554 8.10 0.05 -14.79
CA VAL A 554 6.91 -0.08 -15.64
C VAL A 554 7.26 -0.60 -17.04
N LEU A 555 6.51 -1.60 -17.52
CA LEU A 555 6.65 -2.21 -18.84
C LEU A 555 5.61 -1.59 -19.79
N ASP A 556 6.05 -0.71 -20.69
CA ASP A 556 5.14 -0.04 -21.63
C ASP A 556 4.90 -0.88 -22.89
N CYS A 557 3.76 -1.58 -22.88
CA CYS A 557 3.22 -2.38 -23.97
C CYS A 557 2.22 -1.62 -24.87
N GLY A 558 2.02 -0.31 -24.66
CA GLY A 558 0.85 0.44 -25.11
C GLY A 558 -0.28 0.46 -24.06
N THR A 559 -1.40 1.12 -24.39
CA THR A 559 -2.60 1.17 -23.56
C THR A 559 -3.86 1.14 -24.41
N ASP A 560 -4.89 0.45 -23.92
CA ASP A 560 -6.20 0.41 -24.56
C ASP A 560 -7.12 1.55 -24.10
N ASN A 561 -6.69 2.34 -23.11
CA ASN A 561 -7.40 3.51 -22.60
C ASN A 561 -7.48 4.63 -23.65
N ALA A 562 -8.69 4.86 -24.18
CA ALA A 562 -8.92 5.85 -25.23
C ALA A 562 -8.70 7.31 -24.78
N THR A 563 -8.79 7.60 -23.47
CA THR A 563 -8.49 8.92 -22.91
C THR A 563 -6.98 9.16 -22.95
N ASN A 564 -6.19 8.24 -22.40
CA ASN A 564 -4.72 8.33 -22.39
C ASN A 564 -4.14 8.41 -23.81
N LEU A 565 -4.69 7.63 -24.75
CA LEU A 565 -4.28 7.71 -26.16
C LEU A 565 -4.48 9.12 -26.76
N LYS A 566 -5.58 9.81 -26.42
CA LYS A 566 -5.94 11.15 -26.94
C LYS A 566 -5.32 12.31 -26.15
N ASP A 567 -5.00 12.11 -24.87
CA ASP A 567 -4.38 13.13 -24.01
C ASP A 567 -2.98 13.50 -24.52
N PRO A 568 -2.72 14.75 -24.96
CA PRO A 568 -1.41 15.14 -25.49
C PRO A 568 -0.29 15.14 -24.45
N LEU A 569 -0.59 15.08 -23.15
CA LEU A 569 0.41 14.97 -22.08
C LEU A 569 0.85 13.53 -21.80
N TYR A 570 0.06 12.52 -22.18
CA TYR A 570 0.36 11.11 -21.92
C TYR A 570 1.78 10.70 -22.37
N LEU A 571 2.57 10.20 -21.40
CA LEU A 571 4.00 9.92 -21.54
C LEU A 571 4.33 8.56 -22.17
N GLY A 572 3.33 7.68 -22.32
CA GLY A 572 3.51 6.31 -22.81
C GLY A 572 3.30 6.17 -24.32
N LEU A 573 3.54 4.97 -24.83
CA LEU A 573 3.34 4.65 -26.24
C LEU A 573 1.88 4.91 -26.67
N ARG A 574 1.70 5.73 -27.71
CA ARG A 574 0.39 6.12 -28.26
C ARG A 574 -0.21 5.05 -29.19
N GLN A 575 -0.21 3.81 -28.72
CA GLN A 575 -0.73 2.64 -29.41
C GLN A 575 -1.57 1.77 -28.47
N LYS A 576 -2.51 1.01 -29.05
CA LYS A 576 -3.19 -0.09 -28.38
C LYS A 576 -2.19 -1.15 -27.90
N ARG A 577 -2.57 -1.93 -26.89
CA ARG A 577 -1.69 -2.99 -26.36
C ARG A 577 -1.37 -4.01 -27.45
N VAL A 578 -0.11 -4.44 -27.50
CA VAL A 578 0.30 -5.51 -28.44
C VAL A 578 -0.39 -6.84 -28.06
N PRO A 579 -0.50 -7.82 -28.98
CA PRO A 579 -1.11 -9.12 -28.67
C PRO A 579 -0.45 -9.81 -27.45
N MET A 580 -1.25 -10.52 -26.67
CA MET A 580 -0.83 -11.13 -25.38
C MET A 580 0.40 -12.04 -25.51
N SER A 581 0.57 -12.77 -26.62
CA SER A 581 1.78 -13.55 -26.89
C SER A 581 3.04 -12.69 -26.96
N VAL A 582 2.96 -11.51 -27.58
CA VAL A 582 4.08 -10.56 -27.70
C VAL A 582 4.37 -9.88 -26.36
N GLN A 583 3.35 -9.69 -25.50
CA GLN A 583 3.54 -9.27 -24.10
C GLN A 583 4.26 -10.37 -23.29
N GLN A 584 3.89 -11.64 -23.49
CA GLN A 584 4.51 -12.78 -22.83
C GLN A 584 5.99 -12.97 -23.22
N GLU A 585 6.33 -12.87 -24.50
CA GLU A 585 7.74 -12.89 -24.95
C GLU A 585 8.57 -11.74 -24.36
N PHE A 586 7.99 -10.53 -24.31
CA PHE A 586 8.65 -9.36 -23.74
C PHE A 586 8.85 -9.52 -22.22
N MET A 587 7.91 -10.18 -21.54
CA MET A 587 8.05 -10.56 -20.14
C MET A 587 9.13 -11.63 -19.93
N ASP A 588 9.27 -12.61 -20.85
CA ASP A 588 10.37 -13.59 -20.81
C ASP A 588 11.73 -12.90 -20.96
N GLU A 589 11.87 -12.01 -21.95
CA GLU A 589 13.07 -11.20 -22.16
C GLU A 589 13.41 -10.32 -20.95
N PHE A 590 12.39 -9.78 -20.27
CA PHE A 590 12.54 -9.00 -19.04
C PHE A 590 13.02 -9.85 -17.86
N MET A 591 12.38 -11.00 -17.59
CA MET A 591 12.73 -11.84 -16.44
C MET A 591 14.14 -12.41 -16.55
N GLU A 592 14.56 -12.88 -17.73
CA GLU A 592 15.92 -13.38 -17.93
C GLU A 592 16.96 -12.23 -17.96
N ALA A 593 16.60 -11.02 -18.39
CA ALA A 593 17.48 -9.85 -18.26
C ALA A 593 17.65 -9.38 -16.80
N VAL A 594 16.59 -9.41 -15.99
CA VAL A 594 16.65 -9.15 -14.55
C VAL A 594 17.54 -10.18 -13.86
N LYS A 595 17.36 -11.47 -14.18
CA LYS A 595 18.13 -12.58 -13.62
C LYS A 595 19.62 -12.56 -14.00
N GLU A 596 19.97 -12.03 -15.17
CA GLU A 596 21.37 -11.78 -15.55
C GLU A 596 21.99 -10.57 -14.85
N VAL A 597 21.28 -9.44 -14.80
CA VAL A 597 21.85 -8.15 -14.32
C VAL A 597 21.80 -8.04 -12.80
N TYR A 598 20.73 -8.53 -12.17
CA TYR A 598 20.46 -8.46 -10.74
C TYR A 598 19.99 -9.83 -10.19
N PRO A 599 20.87 -10.86 -10.17
CA PRO A 599 20.52 -12.24 -9.81
C PRO A 599 20.00 -12.46 -8.39
N ASP A 600 20.17 -11.47 -7.50
CA ASP A 600 19.65 -11.48 -6.14
C ASP A 600 18.32 -10.75 -5.94
N MET A 601 17.85 -9.97 -6.93
CA MET A 601 16.66 -9.13 -6.80
C MET A 601 15.36 -9.94 -6.79
N VAL A 602 14.49 -9.63 -5.83
CA VAL A 602 13.11 -10.14 -5.77
C VAL A 602 12.22 -9.31 -6.70
N VAL A 603 11.35 -9.98 -7.48
CA VAL A 603 10.44 -9.35 -8.45
C VAL A 603 8.99 -9.50 -7.98
N GLN A 604 8.38 -8.41 -7.54
CA GLN A 604 6.94 -8.35 -7.27
C GLN A 604 6.18 -7.91 -8.53
N PHE A 605 5.31 -8.77 -9.04
CA PHE A 605 4.36 -8.43 -10.09
C PHE A 605 3.14 -7.71 -9.48
N GLU A 606 2.64 -6.66 -10.11
CA GLU A 606 1.64 -5.74 -9.55
C GLU A 606 0.65 -5.21 -10.61
N ASP A 607 -0.64 -5.20 -10.30
CA ASP A 607 -1.71 -4.56 -11.08
C ASP A 607 -1.74 -4.95 -12.58
N PHE A 608 -1.34 -6.19 -12.87
CA PHE A 608 -1.51 -6.82 -14.18
C PHE A 608 -2.95 -7.32 -14.36
N GLU A 609 -3.43 -7.31 -15.61
CA GLU A 609 -4.66 -8.00 -16.01
C GLU A 609 -4.65 -9.46 -15.51
N SER A 610 -5.77 -9.93 -14.94
CA SER A 610 -5.76 -11.14 -14.12
C SER A 610 -5.27 -12.40 -14.85
N GLU A 611 -5.53 -12.57 -16.15
CA GLU A 611 -5.04 -13.75 -16.89
C GLU A 611 -3.52 -13.71 -17.09
N LYS A 612 -2.95 -12.53 -17.38
CA LYS A 612 -1.49 -12.33 -17.39
C LYS A 612 -0.89 -12.54 -16.00
N ALA A 613 -1.52 -12.02 -14.94
CA ALA A 613 -1.02 -12.15 -13.58
C ALA A 613 -0.85 -13.63 -13.15
N PHE A 614 -1.86 -14.48 -13.41
CA PHE A 614 -1.75 -15.93 -13.16
C PHE A 614 -0.70 -16.58 -14.06
N ASN A 615 -0.73 -16.33 -15.38
CA ASN A 615 0.19 -16.96 -16.33
C ASN A 615 1.66 -16.61 -16.05
N TYR A 616 1.97 -15.36 -15.68
CA TYR A 616 3.32 -14.95 -15.28
C TYR A 616 3.72 -15.58 -13.95
N LEU A 617 2.84 -15.60 -12.94
CA LEU A 617 3.14 -16.23 -11.66
C LEU A 617 3.49 -17.71 -11.84
N ASP A 618 2.60 -18.49 -12.49
CA ASP A 618 2.77 -19.93 -12.66
C ASP A 618 4.00 -20.29 -13.53
N ARG A 619 4.38 -19.41 -14.47
CA ARG A 619 5.56 -19.58 -15.34
C ARG A 619 6.89 -19.32 -14.62
N TYR A 620 6.97 -18.28 -13.79
CA TYR A 620 8.25 -17.81 -13.25
C TYR A 620 8.53 -18.27 -11.80
N ARG A 621 7.50 -18.51 -10.98
CA ARG A 621 7.61 -18.82 -9.52
C ARG A 621 8.60 -19.91 -9.12
N ASN A 622 8.84 -20.89 -10.01
CA ASN A 622 9.71 -22.04 -9.74
C ASN A 622 11.16 -21.82 -10.21
N THR A 623 11.42 -20.77 -10.99
CA THR A 623 12.68 -20.53 -11.73
C THR A 623 13.29 -19.14 -11.49
N HIS A 624 12.56 -18.27 -10.78
CA HIS A 624 12.91 -16.88 -10.49
C HIS A 624 12.49 -16.50 -9.06
N ARG A 625 13.12 -15.46 -8.50
CA ARG A 625 12.76 -14.87 -7.20
C ARG A 625 11.55 -13.95 -7.34
N CYS A 626 10.38 -14.49 -7.68
CA CYS A 626 9.20 -13.67 -7.96
C CYS A 626 7.92 -14.12 -7.23
N PHE A 627 7.03 -13.16 -7.00
CA PHE A 627 5.68 -13.37 -6.49
C PHE A 627 4.73 -12.29 -7.05
N ASN A 628 3.42 -12.45 -6.90
CA ASN A 628 2.44 -11.42 -7.28
C ASN A 628 1.57 -11.02 -6.09
N ASP A 629 1.48 -9.72 -5.80
CA ASP A 629 0.77 -9.22 -4.61
C ASP A 629 -0.76 -9.32 -4.78
N ASP A 630 -1.31 -9.06 -5.97
CA ASP A 630 -2.75 -9.22 -6.26
C ASP A 630 -3.29 -10.60 -5.91
N ILE A 631 -2.53 -11.65 -6.23
CA ILE A 631 -2.90 -13.05 -6.03
C ILE A 631 -2.46 -13.49 -4.61
N GLN A 632 -1.16 -13.51 -4.34
CA GLN A 632 -0.60 -14.17 -3.17
C GLN A 632 -0.66 -13.28 -1.92
N GLY A 633 -0.40 -11.98 -2.07
CA GLY A 633 -0.43 -11.01 -0.96
C GLY A 633 -1.86 -10.71 -0.49
N THR A 634 -2.78 -10.48 -1.43
CA THR A 634 -4.22 -10.28 -1.12
C THR A 634 -4.81 -11.51 -0.42
N GLY A 635 -4.59 -12.71 -0.96
CA GLY A 635 -5.09 -13.92 -0.33
C GLY A 635 -4.39 -14.23 0.99
N ALA A 636 -3.12 -13.86 1.18
CA ALA A 636 -2.41 -14.00 2.44
C ALA A 636 -2.94 -13.04 3.52
N VAL A 637 -3.20 -11.76 3.21
CA VAL A 637 -3.79 -10.86 4.22
C VAL A 637 -5.20 -11.30 4.58
N VAL A 638 -6.03 -11.70 3.60
CA VAL A 638 -7.38 -12.20 3.90
C VAL A 638 -7.34 -13.52 4.67
N LEU A 639 -6.35 -14.40 4.42
CA LEU A 639 -6.11 -15.60 5.20
C LEU A 639 -5.72 -15.26 6.64
N ALA A 640 -4.82 -14.30 6.87
CA ALA A 640 -4.41 -13.86 8.21
C ALA A 640 -5.60 -13.30 9.02
N GLY A 641 -6.42 -12.45 8.38
CA GLY A 641 -7.65 -11.95 8.99
C GLY A 641 -8.66 -13.06 9.22
N TYR A 642 -8.77 -14.04 8.29
CA TYR A 642 -9.64 -15.19 8.47
C TYR A 642 -9.20 -16.05 9.66
N MET A 643 -7.91 -16.35 9.81
CA MET A 643 -7.35 -17.04 10.99
C MET A 643 -7.74 -16.36 12.30
N GLY A 644 -7.55 -15.04 12.40
CA GLY A 644 -7.99 -14.25 13.56
C GLY A 644 -9.51 -14.27 13.76
N ALA A 645 -10.28 -14.18 12.68
CA ALA A 645 -11.75 -14.19 12.73
C ALA A 645 -12.33 -15.55 13.13
N VAL A 646 -11.74 -16.68 12.67
CA VAL A 646 -12.08 -18.03 13.13
C VAL A 646 -11.93 -18.10 14.65
N ASN A 647 -10.77 -17.71 15.17
CA ASN A 647 -10.46 -17.74 16.60
C ASN A 647 -11.43 -16.86 17.43
N LEU A 648 -11.84 -15.70 16.92
CA LEU A 648 -12.82 -14.81 17.58
C LEU A 648 -14.29 -15.23 17.38
N SER A 649 -14.59 -16.17 16.48
CA SER A 649 -15.98 -16.47 16.08
C SER A 649 -16.76 -17.35 17.05
N GLY A 650 -16.06 -18.18 17.84
CA GLY A 650 -16.70 -19.24 18.64
C GLY A 650 -17.33 -20.38 17.83
N VAL A 651 -17.16 -20.39 16.51
CA VAL A 651 -17.57 -21.49 15.62
C VAL A 651 -16.40 -22.46 15.47
N PRO A 652 -16.60 -23.78 15.64
CA PRO A 652 -15.55 -24.77 15.39
C PRO A 652 -15.07 -24.77 13.93
N VAL A 653 -13.78 -25.08 13.72
CA VAL A 653 -13.12 -24.97 12.41
C VAL A 653 -13.77 -25.89 11.38
N GLU A 654 -14.14 -27.09 11.81
CA GLU A 654 -14.88 -28.11 11.09
C GLU A 654 -16.32 -27.70 10.75
N GLU A 655 -16.97 -26.84 11.54
CA GLU A 655 -18.33 -26.34 11.28
C GLU A 655 -18.37 -25.17 10.27
N HIS A 656 -17.25 -24.45 10.08
CA HIS A 656 -17.24 -23.28 9.20
C HIS A 656 -17.70 -23.57 7.75
N ARG A 657 -18.59 -22.70 7.27
CA ARG A 657 -19.11 -22.63 5.89
C ARG A 657 -18.95 -21.20 5.36
N LEU A 658 -18.35 -21.05 4.18
CA LEU A 658 -17.96 -19.76 3.61
C LEU A 658 -18.73 -19.47 2.32
N VAL A 659 -19.45 -18.34 2.28
CA VAL A 659 -20.04 -17.81 1.05
C VAL A 659 -19.16 -16.67 0.53
N PHE A 660 -18.79 -16.76 -0.75
CA PHE A 660 -18.02 -15.76 -1.46
C PHE A 660 -18.90 -15.08 -2.51
N MET A 661 -19.25 -13.82 -2.27
CA MET A 661 -19.96 -13.01 -3.25
C MET A 661 -18.93 -12.36 -4.19
N GLY A 662 -18.91 -12.81 -5.45
CA GLY A 662 -17.92 -12.42 -6.45
C GLY A 662 -16.99 -13.56 -6.87
N ALA A 663 -17.44 -14.45 -7.75
CA ALA A 663 -16.65 -15.56 -8.30
C ALA A 663 -15.63 -15.15 -9.39
N GLY A 664 -15.00 -13.97 -9.27
CA GLY A 664 -13.96 -13.49 -10.19
C GLY A 664 -12.56 -14.04 -9.89
N SER A 665 -11.54 -13.50 -10.56
CA SER A 665 -10.13 -13.85 -10.32
C SER A 665 -9.72 -13.71 -8.86
N ALA A 666 -9.98 -12.54 -8.25
CA ALA A 666 -9.71 -12.29 -6.83
C ALA A 666 -10.49 -13.23 -5.91
N GLY A 667 -11.80 -13.41 -6.15
CA GLY A 667 -12.65 -14.30 -5.35
C GLY A 667 -12.20 -15.76 -5.37
N VAL A 668 -11.84 -16.28 -6.54
CA VAL A 668 -11.30 -17.65 -6.68
C VAL A 668 -9.89 -17.76 -6.08
N GLY A 669 -9.03 -16.74 -6.25
CA GLY A 669 -7.68 -16.73 -5.67
C GLY A 669 -7.70 -16.77 -4.14
N VAL A 670 -8.42 -15.83 -3.52
CA VAL A 670 -8.61 -15.79 -2.06
C VAL A 670 -9.27 -17.08 -1.54
N ALA A 671 -10.31 -17.58 -2.21
CA ALA A 671 -10.95 -18.83 -1.81
C ALA A 671 -10.00 -20.04 -1.89
N LYS A 672 -9.12 -20.12 -2.90
CA LYS A 672 -8.08 -21.18 -2.97
C LYS A 672 -7.09 -21.08 -1.81
N GLN A 673 -6.66 -19.87 -1.45
CA GLN A 673 -5.71 -19.68 -0.35
C GLN A 673 -6.36 -19.99 1.02
N LEU A 674 -7.67 -19.79 1.17
CA LEU A 674 -8.42 -20.27 2.35
C LEU A 674 -8.74 -21.78 2.30
N VAL A 675 -8.66 -22.48 1.16
CA VAL A 675 -8.69 -23.96 1.15
C VAL A 675 -7.42 -24.52 1.82
N GLU A 676 -6.28 -23.87 1.64
CA GLU A 676 -4.99 -24.28 2.24
C GLU A 676 -5.03 -24.29 3.79
N TYR A 677 -5.74 -23.33 4.39
CA TYR A 677 -5.99 -23.27 5.85
C TYR A 677 -6.56 -24.58 6.41
N TYR A 678 -7.44 -25.22 5.65
CA TYR A 678 -8.11 -26.46 6.03
C TYR A 678 -7.30 -27.70 5.68
N THR A 679 -6.60 -27.72 4.53
CA THR A 679 -5.80 -28.90 4.15
C THR A 679 -4.60 -29.08 5.07
N ARG A 680 -3.95 -27.99 5.50
CA ARG A 680 -2.91 -27.98 6.55
C ARG A 680 -3.43 -28.39 7.94
N ARG A 681 -4.76 -28.43 8.13
CA ARG A 681 -5.43 -28.93 9.35
C ARG A 681 -6.03 -30.33 9.15
N GLY A 682 -5.57 -31.06 8.12
CA GLY A 682 -5.82 -32.49 7.93
C GLY A 682 -7.01 -32.85 7.03
N LEU A 683 -7.77 -31.88 6.51
CA LEU A 683 -8.83 -32.16 5.53
C LEU A 683 -8.21 -32.48 4.17
N SER A 684 -8.81 -33.37 3.38
CA SER A 684 -8.48 -33.47 1.97
C SER A 684 -8.86 -32.20 1.22
N GLU A 685 -8.22 -31.93 0.07
CA GLU A 685 -8.58 -30.81 -0.80
C GLU A 685 -10.07 -30.83 -1.18
N ALA A 686 -10.66 -32.02 -1.35
CA ALA A 686 -12.07 -32.18 -1.66
C ALA A 686 -13.00 -31.74 -0.52
N GLU A 687 -12.68 -32.11 0.73
CA GLU A 687 -13.44 -31.72 1.93
C GLU A 687 -13.26 -30.25 2.27
N ALA A 688 -12.02 -29.76 2.21
CA ALA A 688 -11.68 -28.36 2.41
C ALA A 688 -12.44 -27.46 1.42
N ARG A 689 -12.37 -27.76 0.12
CA ARG A 689 -13.16 -27.10 -0.93
C ARG A 689 -14.67 -27.25 -0.75
N GLY A 690 -15.11 -28.33 -0.12
CA GLY A 690 -16.50 -28.56 0.29
C GLY A 690 -17.08 -27.47 1.20
N LYS A 691 -16.24 -26.68 1.87
CA LYS A 691 -16.64 -25.53 2.73
C LYS A 691 -16.92 -24.22 1.99
N PHE A 692 -16.75 -24.17 0.67
CA PHE A 692 -16.81 -22.92 -0.12
C PHE A 692 -17.97 -22.89 -1.11
N TRP A 693 -18.76 -21.82 -1.08
CA TRP A 693 -19.85 -21.54 -2.01
C TRP A 693 -19.63 -20.18 -2.67
N LEU A 694 -19.29 -20.19 -3.96
CA LEU A 694 -19.04 -18.97 -4.73
C LEU A 694 -20.30 -18.54 -5.48
N VAL A 695 -20.58 -17.23 -5.47
CA VAL A 695 -21.76 -16.60 -6.10
C VAL A 695 -21.28 -15.59 -7.15
N ASP A 696 -21.94 -15.55 -8.30
CA ASP A 696 -21.72 -14.53 -9.34
C ASP A 696 -23.03 -13.84 -9.75
N THR A 697 -23.00 -13.05 -10.83
CA THR A 697 -24.15 -12.30 -11.35
C THR A 697 -25.32 -13.17 -11.84
N LYS A 698 -25.21 -14.50 -11.79
CA LYS A 698 -26.29 -15.47 -12.07
C LYS A 698 -26.69 -16.29 -10.84
N GLY A 699 -26.19 -15.95 -9.66
CA GLY A 699 -26.39 -16.71 -8.41
C GLY A 699 -25.25 -17.68 -8.11
N LEU A 700 -25.55 -18.75 -7.37
CA LEU A 700 -24.57 -19.76 -6.95
C LEU A 700 -23.86 -20.38 -8.17
N VAL A 701 -22.57 -20.68 -8.05
CA VAL A 701 -21.79 -21.38 -9.07
C VAL A 701 -21.92 -22.90 -8.86
N THR A 702 -22.75 -23.53 -9.69
CA THR A 702 -23.03 -24.97 -9.74
C THR A 702 -22.60 -25.55 -11.09
N LYS A 703 -22.33 -26.86 -11.19
CA LYS A 703 -21.96 -27.48 -12.48
C LYS A 703 -23.15 -27.73 -13.41
N ASP A 704 -24.35 -27.79 -12.88
CA ASP A 704 -25.61 -28.05 -13.58
C ASP A 704 -26.39 -26.77 -13.95
N ARG A 705 -25.83 -25.59 -13.68
CA ARG A 705 -26.43 -24.26 -13.95
C ARG A 705 -26.82 -23.99 -15.40
N GLY A 706 -26.30 -24.79 -16.34
CA GLY A 706 -26.59 -24.71 -17.77
C GLY A 706 -25.81 -23.63 -18.53
N ASP A 707 -24.96 -22.83 -17.88
CA ASP A 707 -24.09 -21.85 -18.54
C ASP A 707 -22.62 -22.30 -18.64
N LYS A 708 -21.92 -21.83 -19.68
CA LYS A 708 -20.48 -22.10 -19.85
C LYS A 708 -19.68 -21.33 -18.80
N LEU A 709 -19.38 -21.99 -17.68
CA LEU A 709 -18.49 -21.47 -16.64
C LEU A 709 -17.08 -21.20 -17.20
N ALA A 710 -16.50 -20.06 -16.82
CA ALA A 710 -15.09 -19.76 -17.03
C ALA A 710 -14.20 -20.72 -16.21
N GLU A 711 -12.98 -21.01 -16.69
CA GLU A 711 -12.15 -22.09 -16.14
C GLU A 711 -11.90 -21.96 -14.64
N HIS A 712 -11.56 -20.74 -14.17
CA HIS A 712 -11.34 -20.44 -12.75
C HIS A 712 -12.56 -20.76 -11.86
N LYS A 713 -13.79 -20.65 -12.38
CA LYS A 713 -15.01 -20.94 -11.61
C LYS A 713 -15.27 -22.44 -11.42
N LYS A 714 -14.82 -23.29 -12.36
CA LYS A 714 -15.08 -24.73 -12.33
C LYS A 714 -14.51 -25.43 -11.10
N TYR A 715 -13.44 -24.89 -10.52
CA TYR A 715 -12.80 -25.44 -9.33
C TYR A 715 -13.78 -25.49 -8.14
N PHE A 716 -14.49 -24.39 -7.86
CA PHE A 716 -15.47 -24.26 -6.77
C PHE A 716 -16.92 -24.58 -7.18
N ALA A 717 -17.17 -25.02 -8.42
CA ALA A 717 -18.51 -25.28 -8.91
C ALA A 717 -19.17 -26.46 -8.18
N ARG A 718 -20.25 -26.17 -7.45
CA ARG A 718 -21.00 -27.13 -6.61
C ARG A 718 -21.71 -28.21 -7.43
N THR A 719 -21.99 -29.34 -6.77
CA THR A 719 -22.74 -30.50 -7.32
C THR A 719 -23.74 -31.10 -6.33
N ASP A 720 -23.78 -30.56 -5.12
CA ASP A 720 -24.59 -30.94 -3.96
C ASP A 720 -25.90 -30.12 -3.85
N ASN A 721 -26.16 -29.27 -4.85
CA ASN A 721 -27.34 -28.41 -4.96
C ASN A 721 -28.63 -29.16 -5.36
N ASN A 722 -28.56 -30.48 -5.61
CA ASN A 722 -29.70 -31.36 -5.90
C ASN A 722 -30.62 -30.87 -7.05
N GLY A 723 -30.06 -30.20 -8.06
CA GLY A 723 -30.81 -29.63 -9.18
C GLY A 723 -31.43 -28.24 -8.91
N HIS A 724 -31.39 -27.76 -7.67
CA HIS A 724 -31.85 -26.41 -7.32
C HIS A 724 -30.80 -25.37 -7.72
N GLN A 725 -31.26 -24.19 -8.15
CA GLN A 725 -30.41 -23.08 -8.59
C GLN A 725 -30.78 -21.81 -7.83
N PHE A 726 -29.93 -21.43 -6.87
CA PHE A 726 -30.11 -20.28 -5.98
C PHE A 726 -29.60 -19.02 -6.67
N ARG A 727 -30.48 -18.03 -6.87
CA ARG A 727 -30.25 -16.84 -7.72
C ARG A 727 -29.88 -15.60 -6.93
N THR A 728 -30.45 -15.41 -5.74
CA THR A 728 -30.14 -14.29 -4.84
C THR A 728 -29.12 -14.67 -3.77
N LEU A 729 -28.51 -13.67 -3.13
CA LEU A 729 -27.57 -13.93 -2.03
C LEU A 729 -28.31 -14.41 -0.77
N GLU A 730 -29.52 -13.90 -0.53
CA GLU A 730 -30.42 -14.39 0.52
C GLU A 730 -30.77 -15.87 0.37
N GLU A 731 -31.16 -16.34 -0.83
CA GLU A 731 -31.41 -17.77 -1.11
C GLU A 731 -30.18 -18.63 -0.80
N VAL A 732 -28.97 -18.16 -1.16
CA VAL A 732 -27.72 -18.86 -0.86
C VAL A 732 -27.43 -18.90 0.64
N ILE A 733 -27.71 -17.81 1.38
CA ILE A 733 -27.49 -17.75 2.83
C ILE A 733 -28.48 -18.67 3.57
N GLU A 734 -29.74 -18.73 3.15
CA GLU A 734 -30.75 -19.62 3.73
C GLU A 734 -30.40 -21.11 3.51
N TYR A 735 -29.96 -21.45 2.29
CA TYR A 735 -29.54 -22.82 1.93
C TYR A 735 -28.23 -23.25 2.61
N VAL A 736 -27.17 -22.44 2.48
CA VAL A 736 -25.83 -22.79 2.98
C VAL A 736 -25.71 -22.62 4.50
N LYS A 737 -26.48 -21.71 5.10
CA LYS A 737 -26.36 -21.29 6.51
C LYS A 737 -24.89 -20.99 6.87
N PRO A 738 -24.26 -20.01 6.19
CA PRO A 738 -22.83 -19.74 6.33
C PRO A 738 -22.47 -19.18 7.70
N SER A 739 -21.19 -19.31 8.04
CA SER A 739 -20.54 -18.64 9.17
C SER A 739 -19.72 -17.42 8.74
N ALA A 740 -19.30 -17.39 7.48
CA ALA A 740 -18.50 -16.32 6.90
C ALA A 740 -19.07 -15.88 5.55
N LEU A 741 -19.13 -14.57 5.32
CA LEU A 741 -19.50 -13.95 4.06
C LEU A 741 -18.38 -13.01 3.60
N VAL A 742 -17.80 -13.28 2.43
CA VAL A 742 -16.68 -12.52 1.84
C VAL A 742 -17.15 -11.85 0.55
N GLY A 743 -16.90 -10.55 0.42
CA GLY A 743 -17.31 -9.72 -0.72
C GLY A 743 -16.11 -9.28 -1.54
N LEU A 744 -16.08 -9.69 -2.81
CA LEU A 744 -15.05 -9.38 -3.80
C LEU A 744 -15.71 -9.04 -5.16
N THR A 745 -16.67 -8.12 -5.15
CA THR A 745 -17.57 -7.80 -6.28
C THR A 745 -17.32 -6.48 -7.00
N ALA A 746 -16.63 -5.53 -6.37
CA ALA A 746 -16.63 -4.10 -6.72
C ALA A 746 -18.05 -3.49 -6.90
N THR A 747 -19.04 -3.99 -6.15
CA THR A 747 -20.45 -3.56 -6.19
C THR A 747 -20.91 -3.10 -4.81
N PHE A 748 -21.08 -1.79 -4.63
CA PHE A 748 -21.54 -1.20 -3.37
C PHE A 748 -22.98 -1.60 -3.03
N GLY A 749 -23.25 -1.86 -1.75
CA GLY A 749 -24.61 -2.12 -1.23
C GLY A 749 -25.17 -3.52 -1.51
N VAL A 750 -24.38 -4.44 -2.08
CA VAL A 750 -24.80 -5.84 -2.31
C VAL A 750 -24.90 -6.65 -1.01
N PHE A 751 -24.24 -6.22 0.06
CA PHE A 751 -24.52 -6.71 1.42
C PHE A 751 -25.58 -5.80 2.05
N THR A 752 -26.83 -6.11 1.76
CA THR A 752 -28.02 -5.44 2.28
C THR A 752 -28.27 -5.77 3.76
N GLU A 753 -29.19 -5.03 4.39
CA GLU A 753 -29.64 -5.32 5.75
C GLU A 753 -30.26 -6.74 5.86
N SER A 754 -30.99 -7.20 4.84
CA SER A 754 -31.50 -8.59 4.77
C SER A 754 -30.38 -9.62 4.79
N VAL A 755 -29.38 -9.45 3.91
CA VAL A 755 -28.19 -10.32 3.81
C VAL A 755 -27.43 -10.39 5.14
N VAL A 756 -27.13 -9.24 5.74
CA VAL A 756 -26.31 -9.19 6.97
C VAL A 756 -27.08 -9.72 8.19
N ARG A 757 -28.39 -9.49 8.28
CA ARG A 757 -29.23 -10.08 9.34
C ARG A 757 -29.42 -11.58 9.14
N ALA A 758 -29.55 -12.07 7.91
CA ALA A 758 -29.62 -13.50 7.60
C ALA A 758 -28.31 -14.23 7.98
N LEU A 759 -27.14 -13.64 7.68
CA LEU A 759 -25.84 -14.15 8.12
C LEU A 759 -25.71 -14.18 9.65
N LYS A 760 -26.21 -13.18 10.37
CA LYS A 760 -26.27 -13.23 11.84
C LYS A 760 -27.18 -14.37 12.31
N ALA A 761 -28.34 -14.55 11.68
CA ALA A 761 -29.29 -15.59 12.05
C ALA A 761 -28.73 -17.01 11.83
N SER A 762 -28.05 -17.28 10.72
CA SER A 762 -27.42 -18.59 10.46
C SER A 762 -26.35 -18.95 11.48
N VAL A 763 -25.61 -17.96 11.99
CA VAL A 763 -24.58 -18.17 13.01
C VAL A 763 -25.18 -18.34 14.41
N VAL A 764 -26.08 -17.46 14.84
CA VAL A 764 -26.72 -17.54 16.17
C VAL A 764 -27.54 -18.84 16.31
N ALA A 765 -28.21 -19.29 15.25
CA ALA A 765 -28.93 -20.56 15.23
C ALA A 765 -28.02 -21.80 15.32
N SER A 766 -26.69 -21.64 15.14
CA SER A 766 -25.71 -22.73 15.31
C SER A 766 -25.15 -22.83 16.74
N GLY A 767 -25.37 -21.84 17.60
CA GLY A 767 -24.95 -21.88 19.00
C GLY A 767 -24.84 -20.51 19.67
N PRO A 768 -24.94 -20.47 21.02
CA PRO A 768 -24.81 -19.22 21.79
C PRO A 768 -23.40 -18.63 21.65
N ASN A 769 -23.29 -17.31 21.81
CA ASN A 769 -22.06 -16.52 21.75
C ASN A 769 -21.28 -16.56 20.42
N ARG A 770 -21.73 -17.32 19.41
CA ARG A 770 -21.12 -17.37 18.08
C ARG A 770 -21.29 -16.05 17.31
N ARG A 771 -20.25 -15.63 16.59
CA ARG A 771 -20.16 -14.33 15.90
C ARG A 771 -19.99 -14.47 14.38
N PRO A 772 -20.78 -13.74 13.55
CA PRO A 772 -20.68 -13.82 12.10
C PRO A 772 -19.44 -13.08 11.57
N ILE A 773 -18.72 -13.73 10.65
CA ILE A 773 -17.57 -13.14 9.95
C ILE A 773 -18.07 -12.47 8.65
N LEU A 774 -17.80 -11.18 8.48
CA LEU A 774 -18.28 -10.37 7.34
C LEU A 774 -17.16 -9.52 6.77
N PHE A 775 -16.65 -9.89 5.59
CA PHE A 775 -15.50 -9.24 4.96
C PHE A 775 -15.89 -8.55 3.64
N PRO A 776 -16.35 -7.28 3.63
CA PRO A 776 -16.54 -6.48 2.41
C PRO A 776 -15.20 -5.91 1.93
N LEU A 777 -14.49 -6.67 1.08
CA LEU A 777 -13.10 -6.39 0.71
C LEU A 777 -12.95 -5.48 -0.51
N SER A 778 -14.04 -5.15 -1.20
CA SER A 778 -13.96 -4.36 -2.43
C SER A 778 -13.46 -2.92 -2.21
N ASN A 779 -12.65 -2.46 -3.17
CA ASN A 779 -12.00 -1.16 -3.17
C ASN A 779 -12.37 -0.34 -4.43
N PRO A 780 -12.35 1.00 -4.38
CA PRO A 780 -12.24 1.85 -3.18
C PRO A 780 -13.52 1.83 -2.34
N LEU A 781 -13.61 2.67 -1.30
CA LEU A 781 -14.75 2.78 -0.38
C LEU A 781 -16.13 2.84 -1.06
N THR A 782 -16.23 3.54 -2.20
CA THR A 782 -17.45 3.66 -3.02
C THR A 782 -17.86 2.37 -3.75
N LYS A 783 -17.12 1.27 -3.56
CA LYS A 783 -17.34 -0.07 -4.11
C LYS A 783 -17.45 -1.17 -3.04
N ALA A 784 -17.22 -0.85 -1.76
CA ALA A 784 -17.31 -1.81 -0.66
C ALA A 784 -18.74 -2.35 -0.48
N GLU A 785 -18.89 -3.65 -0.25
CA GLU A 785 -20.20 -4.31 -0.28
C GLU A 785 -21.21 -3.80 0.77
N CYS A 786 -20.73 -3.34 1.93
CA CYS A 786 -21.45 -2.53 2.92
C CYS A 786 -20.47 -1.66 3.74
N THR A 787 -20.97 -0.71 4.53
CA THR A 787 -20.14 0.06 5.47
C THR A 787 -19.90 -0.67 6.78
N PHE A 788 -18.86 -0.27 7.52
CA PHE A 788 -18.62 -0.76 8.88
C PHE A 788 -19.75 -0.40 9.86
N GLU A 789 -20.28 0.83 9.76
CA GLU A 789 -21.40 1.29 10.58
C GLU A 789 -22.67 0.45 10.35
N GLN A 790 -23.00 0.17 9.08
CA GLN A 790 -24.08 -0.74 8.70
C GLN A 790 -23.88 -2.14 9.29
N ALA A 791 -22.68 -2.71 9.15
CA ALA A 791 -22.36 -4.03 9.71
C ALA A 791 -22.50 -4.09 11.23
N VAL A 792 -22.04 -3.05 11.95
CA VAL A 792 -22.21 -2.92 13.41
C VAL A 792 -23.69 -2.76 13.78
N GLN A 793 -24.45 -1.91 13.09
CA GLN A 793 -25.86 -1.65 13.37
C GLN A 793 -26.73 -2.89 13.11
N TRP A 794 -26.62 -3.51 11.94
CA TRP A 794 -27.46 -4.64 11.53
C TRP A 794 -27.15 -5.92 12.32
N THR A 795 -25.92 -6.09 12.79
CA THR A 795 -25.57 -7.20 13.69
C THR A 795 -25.72 -6.86 15.18
N GLY A 796 -25.91 -5.60 15.56
CA GLY A 796 -25.90 -5.17 16.97
C GLY A 796 -24.54 -5.43 17.63
N GLY A 797 -23.45 -5.06 16.94
CA GLY A 797 -22.08 -5.19 17.42
C GLY A 797 -21.46 -6.59 17.38
N SER A 798 -22.22 -7.64 17.07
CA SER A 798 -21.71 -9.02 17.14
C SER A 798 -20.78 -9.41 15.97
N VAL A 799 -20.76 -8.66 14.87
CA VAL A 799 -19.93 -8.94 13.68
C VAL A 799 -18.43 -9.01 13.98
N ILE A 800 -17.72 -9.85 13.24
CA ILE A 800 -16.26 -9.76 13.04
C ILE A 800 -16.05 -9.22 11.63
N PHE A 801 -15.64 -7.96 11.53
CA PHE A 801 -15.60 -7.20 10.29
C PHE A 801 -14.17 -6.91 9.85
N ALA A 802 -13.91 -7.03 8.55
CA ALA A 802 -12.70 -6.49 7.92
C ALA A 802 -12.95 -6.05 6.47
N SER A 803 -12.41 -4.90 6.07
CA SER A 803 -12.59 -4.33 4.73
C SER A 803 -11.27 -4.06 4.01
N GLY A 804 -11.31 -3.92 2.68
CA GLY A 804 -10.14 -3.51 1.91
C GLY A 804 -9.80 -2.03 2.10
N SER A 805 -10.84 -1.18 2.16
CA SER A 805 -10.74 0.26 2.39
C SER A 805 -10.87 0.60 3.89
N PRO A 806 -10.26 1.71 4.36
CA PRO A 806 -10.35 2.13 5.75
C PRO A 806 -11.75 2.67 6.10
N PHE A 807 -12.15 2.48 7.36
CA PHE A 807 -13.35 3.09 7.98
C PHE A 807 -12.96 3.77 9.29
N HIS A 808 -13.83 4.66 9.79
CA HIS A 808 -13.72 5.20 11.15
C HIS A 808 -14.31 4.24 12.20
N SER A 809 -13.94 4.43 13.47
CA SER A 809 -14.55 3.70 14.59
C SER A 809 -15.96 4.22 14.89
N VAL A 810 -16.85 3.33 15.35
CA VAL A 810 -18.27 3.60 15.54
C VAL A 810 -18.63 3.46 17.01
N THR A 811 -19.08 4.55 17.64
CA THR A 811 -19.46 4.57 19.06
C THR A 811 -20.97 4.51 19.23
N VAL A 812 -21.47 3.42 19.82
CA VAL A 812 -22.89 3.18 20.09
C VAL A 812 -23.17 3.44 21.57
N LYS A 813 -24.22 4.21 21.89
CA LYS A 813 -24.68 4.40 23.27
C LYS A 813 -25.43 3.16 23.76
N THR A 814 -25.15 2.71 24.97
CA THR A 814 -25.71 1.48 25.56
C THR A 814 -26.38 1.78 26.89
N GLY A 815 -27.69 2.08 26.83
CA GLY A 815 -28.47 2.51 27.98
C GLY A 815 -28.04 3.88 28.53
N GLU A 816 -28.40 4.15 29.78
CA GLU A 816 -28.10 5.42 30.46
C GLU A 816 -26.67 5.51 31.01
N ALA A 817 -25.93 4.40 31.05
CA ALA A 817 -24.70 4.25 31.84
C ALA A 817 -23.42 3.97 31.02
N GLY A 818 -23.45 3.99 29.68
CA GLY A 818 -22.22 3.77 28.90
C GLY A 818 -22.34 3.92 27.37
N SER A 819 -21.19 3.77 26.73
CA SER A 819 -21.06 3.65 25.27
C SER A 819 -19.96 2.65 24.91
N ILE A 820 -20.14 1.93 23.81
CA ILE A 820 -19.19 0.97 23.27
C ILE A 820 -18.68 1.50 21.93
N THR A 821 -17.35 1.57 21.78
CA THR A 821 -16.68 1.92 20.53
C THR A 821 -16.21 0.67 19.83
N TYR A 822 -16.74 0.43 18.64
CA TYR A 822 -16.33 -0.65 17.73
C TYR A 822 -15.23 -0.13 16.80
N HIS A 823 -14.18 -0.91 16.62
CA HIS A 823 -13.05 -0.58 15.76
C HIS A 823 -13.04 -1.44 14.49
N PRO A 824 -12.89 -0.85 13.28
CA PRO A 824 -12.81 -1.61 12.04
C PRO A 824 -11.42 -2.21 11.84
N ASN A 825 -11.38 -3.39 11.22
CA ASN A 825 -10.15 -3.99 10.70
C ASN A 825 -9.99 -3.68 9.22
N GLN A 826 -8.76 -3.45 8.75
CA GLN A 826 -8.48 -3.27 7.33
C GLN A 826 -7.56 -4.39 6.81
N GLY A 827 -8.10 -5.26 5.94
CA GLY A 827 -7.34 -6.29 5.24
C GLY A 827 -6.61 -5.71 4.03
N ASN A 828 -5.47 -5.07 4.28
CA ASN A 828 -4.63 -4.43 3.27
C ASN A 828 -3.27 -5.14 3.16
N ASN A 829 -2.85 -5.44 1.93
CA ASN A 829 -1.64 -6.20 1.59
C ASN A 829 -0.35 -5.60 2.20
N VAL A 830 -0.35 -4.32 2.61
CA VAL A 830 0.75 -3.67 3.34
C VAL A 830 1.15 -4.40 4.64
N TYR A 831 0.29 -5.23 5.21
CA TYR A 831 0.66 -6.10 6.34
C TYR A 831 1.44 -7.37 5.95
N VAL A 832 1.50 -7.71 4.66
CA VAL A 832 2.14 -8.93 4.13
C VAL A 832 3.34 -8.61 3.26
N PHE A 833 3.19 -7.84 2.17
CA PHE A 833 4.27 -7.68 1.18
C PHE A 833 5.58 -7.15 1.78
N PRO A 834 5.61 -6.17 2.71
CA PRO A 834 6.86 -5.66 3.24
C PRO A 834 7.65 -6.74 4.00
N GLY A 835 6.97 -7.50 4.87
CA GLY A 835 7.59 -8.61 5.61
C GLY A 835 7.96 -9.79 4.72
N LEU A 836 7.14 -10.13 3.72
CA LEU A 836 7.41 -11.21 2.77
C LEU A 836 8.66 -10.92 1.93
N GLY A 837 8.76 -9.72 1.35
CA GLY A 837 9.94 -9.31 0.56
C GLY A 837 11.19 -9.20 1.43
N LEU A 838 11.10 -8.57 2.61
CA LEU A 838 12.24 -8.49 3.55
C LEU A 838 12.72 -9.89 3.98
N GLY A 839 11.79 -10.80 4.29
CA GLY A 839 12.12 -12.17 4.67
C GLY A 839 12.78 -12.96 3.53
N ALA A 840 12.32 -12.79 2.29
CA ALA A 840 12.93 -13.38 1.11
C ALA A 840 14.36 -12.84 0.84
N ILE A 841 14.58 -11.53 1.00
CA ILE A 841 15.90 -10.90 0.84
C ILE A 841 16.86 -11.36 1.93
N LEU A 842 16.47 -11.24 3.21
CA LEU A 842 17.35 -11.52 4.35
C LEU A 842 17.69 -13.01 4.49
N SER A 843 16.82 -13.92 4.05
CA SER A 843 17.13 -15.36 3.92
C SER A 843 17.89 -15.72 2.63
N LYS A 844 18.14 -14.77 1.73
CA LYS A 844 18.68 -14.99 0.38
C LYS A 844 17.93 -16.08 -0.38
N ALA A 845 16.59 -16.00 -0.36
CA ALA A 845 15.73 -17.03 -0.93
C ALA A 845 15.91 -17.13 -2.45
N SER A 846 16.21 -18.34 -2.93
CA SER A 846 16.39 -18.66 -4.35
C SER A 846 15.09 -18.61 -5.17
N ARG A 847 13.93 -18.74 -4.50
CA ARG A 847 12.58 -18.48 -5.00
C ARG A 847 11.66 -18.15 -3.82
N VAL A 848 10.49 -17.54 -4.08
CA VAL A 848 9.42 -17.40 -3.07
C VAL A 848 8.47 -18.59 -3.20
N THR A 849 8.20 -19.29 -2.10
CA THR A 849 7.34 -20.49 -2.08
C THR A 849 5.94 -20.20 -1.53
N ASP A 850 4.98 -21.09 -1.77
CA ASP A 850 3.65 -20.98 -1.14
C ASP A 850 3.73 -21.10 0.38
N GLU A 851 4.68 -21.88 0.93
CA GLU A 851 4.89 -21.95 2.38
C GLU A 851 5.43 -20.65 2.97
N MET A 852 6.30 -19.92 2.27
CA MET A 852 6.68 -18.55 2.68
C MET A 852 5.45 -17.63 2.71
N VAL A 853 4.54 -17.74 1.74
CA VAL A 853 3.31 -16.92 1.66
C VAL A 853 2.29 -17.31 2.73
N TYR A 854 2.05 -18.60 2.96
CA TYR A 854 1.15 -19.09 4.03
C TYR A 854 1.72 -18.74 5.41
N THR A 855 3.02 -18.94 5.62
CA THR A 855 3.71 -18.58 6.87
C THR A 855 3.62 -17.07 7.13
N ALA A 856 3.70 -16.22 6.10
CA ALA A 856 3.49 -14.78 6.24
C ALA A 856 2.07 -14.43 6.75
N ALA A 857 1.04 -15.14 6.27
CA ALA A 857 -0.33 -14.97 6.74
C ALA A 857 -0.50 -15.43 8.21
N GLU A 858 0.05 -16.59 8.56
CA GLU A 858 -0.03 -17.14 9.92
C GLU A 858 0.71 -16.24 10.93
N ALA A 859 1.92 -15.79 10.58
CA ALA A 859 2.72 -14.85 11.37
C ALA A 859 2.03 -13.49 11.56
N LEU A 860 1.36 -12.97 10.53
CA LEU A 860 0.56 -11.75 10.65
C LEU A 860 -0.60 -11.95 11.63
N SER A 861 -1.34 -13.06 11.54
CA SER A 861 -2.45 -13.35 12.46
C SER A 861 -2.00 -13.45 13.93
N GLY A 862 -0.78 -13.93 14.17
CA GLY A 862 -0.15 -14.01 15.50
C GLY A 862 0.52 -12.74 16.01
N SER A 863 0.56 -11.65 15.22
CA SER A 863 1.32 -10.43 15.56
C SER A 863 0.56 -9.38 16.40
N LEU A 864 -0.72 -9.63 16.69
CA LEU A 864 -1.60 -8.83 17.55
C LEU A 864 -1.06 -8.72 18.99
N ASN A 865 -1.18 -7.54 19.61
CA ASN A 865 -0.91 -7.36 21.04
C ASN A 865 -2.18 -7.48 21.90
N ALA A 866 -2.02 -7.56 23.23
CA ALA A 866 -3.14 -7.77 24.17
C ALA A 866 -4.25 -6.69 24.10
N ASP A 867 -3.90 -5.43 23.80
CA ASP A 867 -4.86 -4.33 23.65
C ASP A 867 -5.63 -4.42 22.32
N GLU A 868 -4.98 -4.91 21.26
CA GLU A 868 -5.61 -5.17 19.95
C GLU A 868 -6.56 -6.39 20.03
N ILE A 869 -6.16 -7.46 20.71
CA ILE A 869 -6.99 -8.63 21.00
C ILE A 869 -8.20 -8.22 21.87
N HIS A 870 -8.00 -7.43 22.93
CA HIS A 870 -9.07 -6.92 23.78
C HIS A 870 -10.10 -6.07 23.00
N LYS A 871 -9.63 -5.30 22.01
CA LYS A 871 -10.47 -4.52 21.08
C LYS A 871 -11.15 -5.37 20.00
N GLY A 872 -10.93 -6.68 19.97
CA GLY A 872 -11.52 -7.60 18.99
C GLY A 872 -10.98 -7.42 17.57
N LEU A 873 -9.73 -6.94 17.43
CA LEU A 873 -9.07 -6.79 16.14
C LEU A 873 -8.51 -8.14 15.64
N ILE A 874 -8.43 -8.28 14.32
CA ILE A 874 -7.86 -9.44 13.60
C ILE A 874 -6.60 -9.09 12.78
N TYR A 875 -6.24 -7.80 12.74
CA TYR A 875 -4.94 -7.31 12.28
C TYR A 875 -4.37 -6.33 13.33
N PRO A 876 -3.05 -6.15 13.42
CA PRO A 876 -2.45 -5.07 14.20
C PRO A 876 -2.98 -3.70 13.79
N ARG A 877 -2.77 -2.69 14.63
CA ARG A 877 -2.90 -1.29 14.21
C ARG A 877 -1.86 -0.93 13.16
N ILE A 878 -2.17 0.03 12.29
CA ILE A 878 -1.28 0.42 11.20
C ILE A 878 0.02 1.06 11.70
N GLU A 879 0.00 1.69 12.87
CA GLU A 879 1.21 2.18 13.56
C GLU A 879 2.18 1.03 13.95
N ARG A 880 1.67 -0.20 14.07
CA ARG A 880 2.47 -1.42 14.32
C ARG A 880 2.80 -2.20 13.05
N VAL A 881 2.50 -1.69 11.85
CA VAL A 881 2.83 -2.38 10.58
C VAL A 881 4.32 -2.73 10.48
N ARG A 882 5.19 -1.93 11.11
CA ARG A 882 6.64 -2.16 11.15
C ARG A 882 7.08 -3.26 12.12
N ASP A 883 6.47 -3.35 13.30
CA ASP A 883 6.67 -4.51 14.19
C ASP A 883 6.16 -5.80 13.55
N ALA A 884 4.97 -5.73 12.94
CA ALA A 884 4.35 -6.86 12.25
C ALA A 884 5.21 -7.33 11.07
N SER A 885 5.75 -6.42 10.26
CA SER A 885 6.63 -6.76 9.13
C SER A 885 7.92 -7.46 9.57
N VAL A 886 8.49 -7.11 10.74
CA VAL A 886 9.65 -7.82 11.31
C VAL A 886 9.28 -9.24 11.76
N ILE A 887 8.09 -9.43 12.36
CA ILE A 887 7.59 -10.77 12.74
C ILE A 887 7.34 -11.63 11.49
N VAL A 888 6.65 -11.07 10.49
CA VAL A 888 6.40 -11.74 9.20
C VAL A 888 7.71 -12.11 8.52
N ALA A 889 8.67 -11.18 8.42
CA ALA A 889 9.97 -11.46 7.82
C ALA A 889 10.73 -12.59 8.54
N ARG A 890 10.68 -12.61 9.88
CA ARG A 890 11.31 -13.68 10.68
C ARG A 890 10.74 -15.06 10.37
N GLU A 891 9.42 -15.21 10.36
CA GLU A 891 8.80 -16.52 10.06
C GLU A 891 8.97 -16.91 8.58
N VAL A 892 8.93 -15.93 7.66
CA VAL A 892 9.26 -16.13 6.23
C VAL A 892 10.70 -16.60 6.03
N MET A 893 11.66 -16.06 6.79
CA MET A 893 13.05 -16.56 6.76
C MET A 893 13.12 -18.02 7.22
N LYS A 894 12.45 -18.38 8.33
CA LYS A 894 12.38 -19.79 8.80
C LYS A 894 11.73 -20.71 7.75
N ALA A 895 10.65 -20.27 7.09
CA ALA A 895 10.02 -21.00 5.99
C ALA A 895 11.02 -21.24 4.83
N ALA A 896 11.80 -20.22 4.46
CA ALA A 896 12.83 -20.36 3.44
C ALA A 896 13.94 -21.38 3.80
N ARG A 897 14.27 -21.57 5.09
CA ARG A 897 15.14 -22.68 5.54
C ARG A 897 14.42 -24.02 5.41
N ARG A 898 13.19 -24.15 5.94
CA ARG A 898 12.40 -25.40 5.89
C ARG A 898 12.22 -25.96 4.48
N ASP A 899 11.98 -25.07 3.51
CA ASP A 899 11.80 -25.41 2.10
C ASP A 899 13.13 -25.66 1.34
N GLY A 900 14.28 -25.50 1.99
CA GLY A 900 15.60 -25.65 1.37
C GLY A 900 15.91 -24.58 0.30
N VAL A 901 15.27 -23.40 0.38
CA VAL A 901 15.44 -22.32 -0.61
C VAL A 901 16.32 -21.16 -0.12
N SER A 902 16.60 -21.07 1.19
CA SER A 902 17.49 -20.06 1.78
C SER A 902 18.95 -20.23 1.36
N GLY A 903 19.62 -19.11 1.08
CA GLY A 903 21.06 -19.02 0.81
C GLY A 903 21.91 -18.58 2.01
N LEU A 904 21.42 -18.76 3.24
CA LEU A 904 22.19 -18.48 4.46
C LEU A 904 22.95 -19.73 4.96
N PRO A 905 24.12 -19.58 5.61
CA PRO A 905 24.87 -20.71 6.16
C PRO A 905 24.16 -21.36 7.36
N GLU A 906 24.14 -22.69 7.44
CA GLU A 906 23.59 -23.44 8.58
C GLU A 906 24.22 -23.07 9.94
N SER A 907 25.48 -22.61 9.97
CA SER A 907 26.11 -22.12 11.21
C SER A 907 25.37 -20.93 11.83
N MET A 908 24.77 -20.07 11.01
CA MET A 908 23.97 -18.91 11.44
C MET A 908 22.57 -19.34 11.89
N TRP A 909 22.02 -20.40 11.27
CA TRP A 909 20.76 -20.98 11.70
C TRP A 909 20.85 -21.72 13.04
N ASN A 910 21.96 -22.43 13.28
CA ASN A 910 22.22 -23.12 14.55
C ASN A 910 22.30 -22.12 15.73
N GLU A 911 22.91 -20.95 15.51
CA GLU A 911 22.93 -19.84 16.49
C GLU A 911 21.50 -19.39 16.84
N TRP A 912 20.61 -19.26 15.84
CA TRP A 912 19.22 -18.88 16.07
C TRP A 912 18.34 -20.00 16.64
N GLU A 913 18.76 -21.26 16.56
CA GLU A 913 18.11 -22.38 17.26
C GLU A 913 18.53 -22.45 18.73
N GLU A 914 19.78 -22.08 19.07
CA GLU A 914 20.24 -21.98 20.47
C GLU A 914 19.66 -20.73 21.18
N TRP A 915 19.73 -19.56 20.55
CA TRP A 915 19.31 -18.28 21.15
C TRP A 915 17.87 -17.87 20.81
N GLY A 916 17.20 -18.66 19.99
CA GLY A 916 15.79 -18.50 19.61
C GLY A 916 15.47 -17.22 18.82
N ASP A 917 14.17 -16.95 18.73
CA ASP A 917 13.60 -15.84 17.94
C ASP A 917 14.16 -14.45 18.30
N VAL A 918 14.73 -14.28 19.50
CA VAL A 918 15.35 -13.01 19.93
C VAL A 918 16.58 -12.69 19.08
N ALA A 919 17.45 -13.67 18.84
CA ALA A 919 18.68 -13.48 18.05
C ALA A 919 18.37 -13.19 16.58
N LEU A 920 17.44 -13.95 15.97
CA LEU A 920 17.00 -13.69 14.59
C LEU A 920 16.25 -12.34 14.48
N THR A 921 15.42 -11.98 15.46
CA THR A 921 14.77 -10.65 15.48
C THR A 921 15.82 -9.53 15.59
N ALA A 922 16.90 -9.72 16.36
CA ALA A 922 18.00 -8.77 16.43
C ALA A 922 18.79 -8.68 15.11
N TYR A 923 19.09 -9.82 14.46
CA TYR A 923 19.73 -9.86 13.14
C TYR A 923 18.95 -9.05 12.09
N ILE A 924 17.62 -9.18 12.08
CA ILE A 924 16.72 -8.40 11.22
C ILE A 924 16.77 -6.91 11.62
N LYS A 925 16.56 -6.58 12.91
CA LYS A 925 16.54 -5.19 13.38
C LYS A 925 17.86 -4.42 13.19
N GLN A 926 18.99 -5.11 13.09
CA GLN A 926 20.30 -4.53 12.75
C GLN A 926 20.47 -4.23 11.24
N ARG A 927 19.59 -4.74 10.37
CA ARG A 927 19.71 -4.65 8.90
C ARG A 927 18.62 -3.82 8.23
N ILE A 928 17.57 -3.47 8.97
CA ILE A 928 16.50 -2.60 8.46
C ILE A 928 16.90 -1.12 8.58
N TYR A 929 16.64 -0.36 7.52
CA TYR A 929 16.86 1.09 7.43
C TYR A 929 15.96 1.86 8.39
N ASP A 930 16.56 2.59 9.34
CA ASP A 930 15.90 3.43 10.36
C ASP A 930 16.54 4.84 10.32
N PRO A 931 15.93 5.83 9.64
CA PRO A 931 16.54 7.15 9.46
C PRO A 931 16.60 7.92 10.79
N MET A 932 17.82 8.24 11.23
CA MET A 932 18.12 8.86 12.52
C MET A 932 19.01 10.11 12.37
N CYS A 933 18.73 11.11 13.19
CA CYS A 933 19.59 12.29 13.35
C CYS A 933 20.77 12.00 14.31
N PHE A 934 21.83 12.80 14.21
CA PHE A 934 22.96 12.83 15.17
C PHE A 934 22.51 12.99 16.64
N SER A 935 21.43 13.73 16.88
CA SER A 935 20.83 13.89 18.22
C SER A 935 20.23 12.60 18.79
N GLU A 936 19.85 11.65 17.93
CA GLU A 936 19.21 10.38 18.30
C GLU A 936 20.24 9.24 18.37
N ALA A 937 21.22 9.25 17.46
CA ALA A 937 22.33 8.29 17.47
C ALA A 937 23.10 8.27 18.79
N LYS A 938 23.28 9.45 19.42
CA LYS A 938 23.89 9.61 20.76
C LYS A 938 23.07 9.05 21.94
N GLY A 939 21.86 8.54 21.68
CA GLY A 939 21.01 7.88 22.69
C GLY A 939 20.85 6.37 22.50
N ARG A 940 21.51 5.78 21.48
CA ARG A 940 21.58 4.32 21.24
C ARG A 940 23.00 3.75 21.34
N LEU A 941 24.01 4.62 21.44
CA LEU A 941 25.42 4.32 21.75
C LEU A 941 25.69 4.58 23.24
#